data_AF-A0A0W0FW03-F1
#
_entry.id   AF-A0A0W0FW03-F1
#
_cell.length_a   1.000
_cell.length_b   1.000
_cell.length_c   1.000
_cell.angle_alpha   90.00
_cell.angle_beta   90.00
_cell.angle_gamma   90.00
#
_symmetry.space_group_name_H-M   'P 1'
#
loop_
_entity.id
_entity.type
_entity.pdbx_description
1 polymer ?
#
loop_
_entity_poly.entity_id
_entity_poly.type
_entity_poly.pdbx_seq_one_letter_code
_entity_poly.pdbx_strand_id
1 'polypeptide(L)'
;MKPSKSIVGNVLRGLCTLFLFTTNNKLLVTAPSITAALAAAGPTDLVTFFQAFIWMQLHLWAFEIRNQTFGVDEDKICKPHRPFASNRIPMEYALPIYLAIVTTTLCYSFYHGLQLVSIAYLLGTTGYNEFEWAKNPVLKNILGGWGYVCFIWGPIYIIGHHQPLSTTSIHTILTSFLTFSLTGHAQDFRDRSGDALMGRKTIPLIYSQRVARGSLIIPMLALTYGLSRRWSPPPFVIGVFVLLFLATSITLIIQQKEEDDRKNFVWYEITAALAAAGPTDPLTFFQAFVWMELHLLAFEIRNQTYGVDEDKICKPHRPFASNRVPMEYALRVYLVTVAVALCFSFYHGLQLVSVGYFLGTTVHNEFEWAKNPVLKNTLGGWGYACYIGGPMYIIGHHQPLSTTCTHAILASFLTFSLTGHAQDFRDRSGDALMGRKTIPLIYSQRVARASVILAMAALTYGLSKRWSPPPLVIGAFTALFIMTSVTLSVQHREEDDRKNFVWYEMSANSIIPPSSIAEHSSGALDLTSGSYTPHSTIPDSPRSLSLMDLLERSGGNFLHGLYTLFLFTKSDIPLVIVPSLIIAYAAAGPTDPVALFHAFLWLELHLLVFEIKNQALGIEEDRLCKPYRPFVSNRASLKYAQHIYIIALATAFCYSFYHRLQLVTLMYFFGITAHNELELAKIAVLKNILSGWGYACFAWGSMYIIGMPTVICVFDFHLMLLVFDKGHHQPLSSTSIHAVATTFLIFSLTGHAQDFRDRSGDALMGRKTIPLIYSQRVARASVVLAMAALTYGLLRRWSPPPLVVGAITFLFLMTSVLFSVQHSEEKDRKNFMWYEMWFICAHLLPIFERYRAQNM
;
A
#
# COMPACT_ATOMS: atom_id res chain seq x y z
N MET A 1 -0.79 -44.76 -17.54
CA MET A 1 -0.87 -44.52 -16.08
C MET A 1 -1.20 -43.06 -15.81
N LYS A 2 -1.93 -42.72 -14.74
CA LYS A 2 -2.21 -41.33 -14.34
C LYS A 2 -0.99 -40.74 -13.59
N PRO A 3 -0.56 -39.49 -13.84
CA PRO A 3 0.61 -38.92 -13.16
C PRO A 3 0.33 -38.51 -11.70
N SER A 4 1.35 -38.63 -10.86
CA SER A 4 1.28 -38.31 -9.42
C SER A 4 1.11 -36.80 -9.15
N LYS A 5 0.17 -36.45 -8.25
CA LYS A 5 -0.12 -35.06 -7.84
C LYS A 5 0.89 -34.58 -6.78
N SER A 6 1.90 -33.85 -7.23
CA SER A 6 2.92 -33.17 -6.39
C SER A 6 2.93 -31.55 -5.95
N ILE A 7 3.49 -31.94 -4.67
CA ILE A 7 2.69 -32.40 -3.43
C ILE A 7 2.27 -31.27 -2.44
N VAL A 8 3.15 -30.37 -2.01
CA VAL A 8 2.85 -29.09 -1.31
C VAL A 8 1.79 -28.11 -1.97
N GLY A 9 0.81 -28.59 -2.76
CA GLY A 9 -0.18 -27.77 -3.50
C GLY A 9 -1.29 -28.53 -4.21
N ASN A 10 -1.92 -29.55 -3.64
CA ASN A 10 -2.12 -29.93 -2.22
C ASN A 10 -1.91 -28.80 -1.18
N VAL A 11 -0.78 -28.58 -0.48
CA VAL A 11 -0.58 -27.37 0.40
C VAL A 11 -0.89 -25.96 -0.20
N LEU A 12 -0.32 -25.35 -1.26
CA LEU A 12 -0.82 -24.04 -1.81
C LEU A 12 -2.27 -24.12 -2.28
N ARG A 13 -2.67 -25.21 -2.93
CA ARG A 13 -4.10 -25.45 -3.24
C ARG A 13 -4.90 -25.37 -1.94
N GLY A 14 -4.36 -25.87 -0.84
CA GLY A 14 -4.83 -25.79 0.53
C GLY A 14 -4.77 -24.37 1.11
N LEU A 15 -3.68 -23.60 0.97
CA LEU A 15 -3.57 -22.21 1.41
C LEU A 15 -4.55 -21.31 0.64
N CYS A 16 -4.70 -21.51 -0.67
CA CYS A 16 -5.72 -20.89 -1.50
C CYS A 16 -7.13 -21.33 -1.05
N THR A 17 -7.31 -22.56 -0.58
CA THR A 17 -8.59 -23.06 -0.07
C THR A 17 -8.89 -22.52 1.34
N LEU A 18 -7.90 -22.41 2.22
CA LEU A 18 -7.94 -21.75 3.54
C LEU A 18 -8.20 -20.25 3.40
N PHE A 19 -7.63 -19.60 2.39
CA PHE A 19 -7.96 -18.23 2.00
C PHE A 19 -9.41 -18.14 1.51
N LEU A 20 -9.87 -19.06 0.66
CA LEU A 20 -11.25 -19.07 0.15
C LEU A 20 -12.30 -19.41 1.22
N PHE A 21 -11.93 -20.07 2.33
CA PHE A 21 -12.79 -20.16 3.50
C PHE A 21 -13.08 -18.76 4.10
N THR A 22 -12.11 -17.85 4.15
CA THR A 22 -12.21 -16.58 4.89
C THR A 22 -12.31 -15.31 4.04
N THR A 23 -12.24 -15.41 2.71
CA THR A 23 -12.27 -14.26 1.76
C THR A 23 -13.32 -13.20 2.09
N ASN A 24 -14.54 -13.61 2.45
CA ASN A 24 -15.69 -12.71 2.65
C ASN A 24 -15.69 -12.01 4.03
N ASN A 25 -14.79 -12.38 4.94
CA ASN A 25 -14.78 -11.91 6.34
C ASN A 25 -13.68 -10.89 6.63
N LYS A 26 -12.91 -10.47 5.61
CA LYS A 26 -11.71 -9.64 5.78
C LYS A 26 -11.98 -8.23 6.29
N LEU A 27 -12.87 -7.50 5.62
CA LEU A 27 -13.22 -6.11 5.97
C LEU A 27 -14.12 -6.03 7.20
N LEU A 28 -14.93 -7.07 7.43
CA LEU A 28 -15.89 -7.12 8.53
C LEU A 28 -15.27 -7.64 9.83
N VAL A 29 -14.54 -8.76 9.80
CA VAL A 29 -14.02 -9.44 11.00
C VAL A 29 -12.52 -9.26 11.16
N THR A 30 -11.73 -9.66 10.16
CA THR A 30 -10.26 -9.74 10.28
C THR A 30 -9.62 -8.37 10.52
N ALA A 31 -9.95 -7.36 9.72
CA ALA A 31 -9.36 -6.03 9.87
C ALA A 31 -9.86 -5.31 11.14
N PRO A 32 -11.16 -5.20 11.43
CA PRO A 32 -11.63 -4.50 12.64
C PRO A 32 -11.16 -5.16 13.93
N SER A 33 -11.11 -6.49 14.00
CA SER A 33 -10.67 -7.17 15.24
C SER A 33 -9.18 -6.92 15.53
N ILE A 34 -8.34 -6.86 14.49
CA ILE A 34 -6.91 -6.58 14.60
C ILE A 34 -6.64 -5.09 14.87
N THR A 35 -7.35 -4.17 14.19
CA THR A 35 -7.24 -2.72 14.45
C THR A 35 -7.71 -2.37 15.87
N ALA A 36 -8.83 -2.95 16.32
CA ALA A 36 -9.33 -2.79 17.68
C ALA A 36 -8.34 -3.35 18.72
N ALA A 37 -7.67 -4.47 18.41
CA ALA A 37 -6.69 -5.05 19.32
C ALA A 37 -5.45 -4.15 19.49
N LEU A 38 -4.95 -3.54 18.40
CA LEU A 38 -3.87 -2.56 18.45
C LEU A 38 -4.25 -1.28 19.20
N ALA A 39 -5.41 -0.71 18.89
CA ALA A 39 -5.88 0.51 19.55
C ALA A 39 -6.09 0.30 21.07
N ALA A 40 -6.30 -0.94 21.50
CA ALA A 40 -6.57 -1.31 22.89
C ALA A 40 -5.37 -1.86 23.68
N ALA A 41 -4.33 -2.36 23.01
CA ALA A 41 -3.13 -2.93 23.64
C ALA A 41 -1.84 -2.15 23.33
N GLY A 42 -1.87 -1.26 22.34
CA GLY A 42 -0.70 -0.57 21.80
C GLY A 42 -0.09 -1.26 20.58
N PRO A 43 0.82 -0.57 19.87
CA PRO A 43 1.57 -1.17 18.76
C PRO A 43 2.57 -2.22 19.29
N THR A 44 2.78 -3.29 18.54
CA THR A 44 3.43 -4.54 19.02
C THR A 44 4.47 -5.06 18.04
N ASP A 45 5.14 -6.18 18.34
CA ASP A 45 5.98 -6.90 17.37
C ASP A 45 5.15 -7.91 16.53
N LEU A 46 5.56 -8.25 15.29
CA LEU A 46 4.80 -9.19 14.46
C LEU A 46 4.93 -10.66 14.94
N VAL A 47 5.80 -11.06 15.88
CA VAL A 47 5.74 -12.45 16.40
C VAL A 47 4.38 -12.51 17.06
N THR A 48 4.16 -11.55 17.94
CA THR A 48 2.94 -11.32 18.66
C THR A 48 1.77 -10.98 17.71
N PHE A 49 1.98 -10.24 16.60
CA PHE A 49 0.94 -10.15 15.55
C PHE A 49 0.61 -11.50 14.94
N PHE A 50 1.56 -12.19 14.33
CA PHE A 50 1.26 -13.36 13.53
C PHE A 50 0.78 -14.48 14.44
N GLN A 51 1.19 -14.52 15.71
CA GLN A 51 0.56 -15.33 16.74
C GLN A 51 -0.91 -14.93 16.93
N ALA A 52 -1.23 -13.66 17.18
CA ALA A 52 -2.61 -13.17 17.30
C ALA A 52 -3.47 -13.42 16.05
N PHE A 53 -2.90 -13.21 14.87
CA PHE A 53 -3.53 -13.39 13.57
C PHE A 53 -3.73 -14.87 13.24
N ILE A 54 -2.73 -15.74 13.44
CA ILE A 54 -2.88 -17.19 13.27
C ILE A 54 -3.88 -17.73 14.29
N TRP A 55 -3.86 -17.26 15.53
CA TRP A 55 -4.85 -17.61 16.55
C TRP A 55 -6.27 -17.23 16.09
N MET A 56 -6.48 -15.99 15.65
CA MET A 56 -7.76 -15.49 15.15
C MET A 56 -8.22 -16.24 13.88
N GLN A 57 -7.30 -16.48 12.94
CA GLN A 57 -7.60 -17.18 11.68
C GLN A 57 -7.85 -18.68 11.89
N LEU A 58 -7.24 -19.33 12.88
CA LEU A 58 -7.56 -20.71 13.28
C LEU A 58 -9.01 -20.82 13.78
N HIS A 59 -9.45 -19.89 14.64
CA HIS A 59 -10.86 -19.82 15.08
C HIS A 59 -11.79 -19.52 13.90
N LEU A 60 -11.45 -18.55 13.05
CA LEU A 60 -12.25 -18.19 11.86
C LEU A 60 -12.32 -19.35 10.84
N TRP A 61 -11.27 -20.14 10.69
CA TRP A 61 -11.28 -21.37 9.89
C TRP A 61 -12.16 -22.44 10.51
N ALA A 62 -12.09 -22.69 11.81
CA ALA A 62 -12.96 -23.66 12.48
C ALA A 62 -14.45 -23.33 12.24
N PHE A 63 -14.83 -22.06 12.40
CA PHE A 63 -16.18 -21.59 12.10
C PHE A 63 -16.53 -21.68 10.60
N GLU A 64 -15.70 -21.14 9.71
CA GLU A 64 -16.01 -21.12 8.27
C GLU A 64 -16.06 -22.52 7.64
N ILE A 65 -15.22 -23.45 8.09
CA ILE A 65 -15.31 -24.86 7.66
C ILE A 65 -16.68 -25.41 8.07
N ARG A 66 -17.12 -25.19 9.32
CA ARG A 66 -18.39 -25.75 9.80
C ARG A 66 -19.61 -25.10 9.16
N ASN A 67 -19.64 -23.77 9.14
CA ASN A 67 -20.67 -22.93 8.48
C ASN A 67 -20.87 -23.36 7.02
N GLN A 68 -19.79 -23.56 6.26
CA GLN A 68 -19.87 -23.95 4.86
C GLN A 68 -20.21 -25.44 4.63
N THR A 69 -20.15 -26.31 5.66
CA THR A 69 -20.70 -27.68 5.53
C THR A 69 -22.22 -27.68 5.57
N PHE A 70 -22.83 -26.91 6.47
CA PHE A 70 -24.29 -26.79 6.57
C PHE A 70 -24.85 -25.87 5.48
N GLY A 71 -24.13 -24.80 5.12
CA GLY A 71 -24.51 -23.85 4.06
C GLY A 71 -24.11 -24.24 2.64
N VAL A 72 -23.70 -25.49 2.36
CA VAL A 72 -23.08 -25.84 1.08
C VAL A 72 -23.98 -25.57 -0.14
N ASP A 73 -25.29 -25.77 -0.03
CA ASP A 73 -26.23 -25.56 -1.13
C ASP A 73 -26.64 -24.09 -1.31
N GLU A 74 -26.68 -23.31 -0.22
CA GLU A 74 -26.73 -21.84 -0.27
C GLU A 74 -25.50 -21.30 -1.00
N ASP A 75 -24.31 -21.76 -0.62
CA ASP A 75 -23.05 -21.25 -1.12
C ASP A 75 -22.81 -21.58 -2.60
N LYS A 76 -23.36 -22.69 -3.13
CA LYS A 76 -23.39 -22.97 -4.58
C LYS A 76 -24.10 -21.87 -5.38
N ILE A 77 -25.10 -21.21 -4.79
CA ILE A 77 -25.87 -20.14 -5.41
C ILE A 77 -25.24 -18.77 -5.11
N CYS A 78 -24.96 -18.50 -3.83
CA CYS A 78 -24.67 -17.16 -3.35
C CYS A 78 -23.17 -16.82 -3.32
N LYS A 79 -22.32 -17.80 -2.99
CA LYS A 79 -20.87 -17.64 -2.78
C LYS A 79 -20.07 -18.77 -3.47
N PRO A 80 -20.26 -19.02 -4.79
CA PRO A 80 -19.79 -20.22 -5.48
C PRO A 80 -18.26 -20.40 -5.55
N HIS A 81 -17.48 -19.41 -5.10
CA HIS A 81 -16.03 -19.50 -4.91
C HIS A 81 -15.60 -20.25 -3.63
N ARG A 82 -16.51 -20.47 -2.67
CA ARG A 82 -16.23 -21.14 -1.39
C ARG A 82 -15.77 -22.60 -1.58
N PRO A 83 -14.85 -23.14 -0.76
CA PRO A 83 -14.25 -24.47 -0.93
C PRO A 83 -15.19 -25.65 -1.19
N PHE A 84 -16.28 -25.79 -0.42
CA PHE A 84 -17.22 -26.89 -0.60
C PHE A 84 -18.16 -26.66 -1.78
N ALA A 85 -18.72 -25.44 -1.90
CA ALA A 85 -19.59 -25.06 -3.02
C ALA A 85 -18.92 -25.19 -4.40
N SER A 86 -17.65 -24.83 -4.51
CA SER A 86 -16.83 -24.98 -5.71
C SER A 86 -16.31 -26.41 -5.96
N ASN A 87 -16.70 -27.39 -5.12
CA ASN A 87 -16.18 -28.76 -5.12
C ASN A 87 -14.64 -28.86 -5.08
N ARG A 88 -13.96 -27.88 -4.46
CA ARG A 88 -12.49 -27.91 -4.26
C ARG A 88 -12.08 -28.91 -3.18
N ILE A 89 -12.92 -29.10 -2.17
CA ILE A 89 -12.84 -30.17 -1.19
C ILE A 89 -14.10 -31.04 -1.34
N PRO A 90 -13.99 -32.36 -1.59
CA PRO A 90 -15.12 -33.28 -1.51
C PRO A 90 -15.66 -33.36 -0.08
N MET A 91 -16.99 -33.41 0.08
CA MET A 91 -17.65 -33.27 1.39
C MET A 91 -17.22 -34.34 2.43
N GLU A 92 -16.79 -35.52 1.97
CA GLU A 92 -16.23 -36.59 2.81
C GLU A 92 -15.03 -36.15 3.67
N TYR A 93 -14.25 -35.16 3.21
CA TYR A 93 -13.10 -34.62 3.95
C TYR A 93 -13.46 -33.48 4.91
N ALA A 94 -14.70 -33.00 4.92
CA ALA A 94 -15.07 -31.81 5.66
C ALA A 94 -14.97 -32.00 7.18
N LEU A 95 -15.49 -33.11 7.71
CA LEU A 95 -15.39 -33.44 9.14
C LEU A 95 -13.93 -33.73 9.57
N PRO A 96 -13.12 -34.54 8.84
CA PRO A 96 -11.69 -34.67 9.12
C PRO A 96 -10.92 -33.34 9.16
N ILE A 97 -11.18 -32.43 8.22
CA ILE A 97 -10.52 -31.12 8.18
C ILE A 97 -11.00 -30.21 9.33
N TYR A 98 -12.30 -30.23 9.66
CA TYR A 98 -12.85 -29.52 10.82
C TYR A 98 -12.18 -29.99 12.12
N LEU A 99 -12.13 -31.30 12.37
CA LEU A 99 -11.51 -31.87 13.57
C LEU A 99 -10.01 -31.55 13.66
N ALA A 100 -9.28 -31.60 12.55
CA ALA A 100 -7.87 -31.23 12.51
C ALA A 100 -7.65 -29.74 12.84
N ILE A 101 -8.48 -28.84 12.29
CA ILE A 101 -8.41 -27.41 12.59
C ILE A 101 -8.84 -27.10 14.02
N VAL A 102 -9.93 -27.69 14.54
CA VAL A 102 -10.36 -27.52 15.93
C VAL A 102 -9.30 -28.01 16.92
N THR A 103 -8.69 -29.18 16.67
CA THR A 103 -7.58 -29.69 17.48
C THR A 103 -6.39 -28.73 17.46
N THR A 104 -6.00 -28.23 16.28
CA THR A 104 -4.91 -27.24 16.13
C THR A 104 -5.24 -25.94 16.89
N THR A 105 -6.48 -25.47 16.78
CA THR A 105 -6.99 -24.26 17.44
C THR A 105 -6.91 -24.39 18.96
N LEU A 106 -7.37 -25.52 19.52
CA LEU A 106 -7.29 -25.78 20.95
C LEU A 106 -5.84 -25.89 21.43
N CYS A 107 -4.99 -26.70 20.78
CA CYS A 107 -3.58 -26.84 21.16
C CYS A 107 -2.83 -25.50 21.11
N TYR A 108 -3.06 -24.69 20.08
CA TYR A 108 -2.46 -23.36 19.97
C TYR A 108 -2.98 -22.37 21.02
N SER A 109 -4.20 -22.58 21.50
CA SER A 109 -4.80 -21.75 22.55
C SER A 109 -4.38 -22.17 23.95
N PHE A 110 -4.12 -23.47 24.19
CA PHE A 110 -3.46 -23.93 25.42
C PHE A 110 -2.03 -23.38 25.52
N TYR A 111 -1.28 -23.32 24.40
CA TYR A 111 0.04 -22.69 24.35
C TYR A 111 -0.01 -21.20 24.73
N HIS A 112 -1.04 -20.47 24.30
CA HIS A 112 -1.26 -19.05 24.61
C HIS A 112 -2.10 -18.78 25.88
N GLY A 113 -2.44 -19.80 26.69
CA GLY A 113 -3.30 -19.65 27.88
C GLY A 113 -4.76 -19.23 27.62
N LEU A 114 -5.19 -19.25 26.36
CA LEU A 114 -6.50 -18.78 25.87
C LEU A 114 -7.57 -19.88 25.77
N GLN A 115 -7.32 -21.08 26.31
CA GLN A 115 -8.23 -22.24 26.17
C GLN A 115 -9.70 -21.96 26.51
N LEU A 116 -9.98 -21.11 27.52
CA LEU A 116 -11.36 -20.77 27.90
C LEU A 116 -12.06 -19.92 26.84
N VAL A 117 -11.38 -18.93 26.26
CA VAL A 117 -11.90 -18.09 25.16
C VAL A 117 -12.19 -18.94 23.94
N SER A 118 -11.32 -19.92 23.66
CA SER A 118 -11.43 -20.84 22.53
C SER A 118 -12.55 -21.87 22.68
N ILE A 119 -12.70 -22.46 23.87
CA ILE A 119 -13.82 -23.35 24.19
C ILE A 119 -15.14 -22.56 24.11
N ALA A 120 -15.19 -21.34 24.63
CA ALA A 120 -16.35 -20.46 24.52
C ALA A 120 -16.71 -20.09 23.07
N TYR A 121 -15.71 -19.87 22.21
CA TYR A 121 -15.92 -19.65 20.78
C TYR A 121 -16.43 -20.89 20.05
N LEU A 122 -15.87 -22.07 20.34
CA LEU A 122 -16.27 -23.33 19.73
C LEU A 122 -17.66 -23.76 20.17
N LEU A 123 -18.03 -23.57 21.45
CA LEU A 123 -19.41 -23.77 21.91
C LEU A 123 -20.40 -22.81 21.23
N GLY A 124 -20.02 -21.53 21.05
CA GLY A 124 -20.79 -20.57 20.26
C GLY A 124 -20.94 -20.99 18.79
N THR A 125 -19.88 -21.56 18.20
CA THR A 125 -19.88 -22.10 16.82
C THR A 125 -20.83 -23.29 16.69
N THR A 126 -20.83 -24.22 17.64
CA THR A 126 -21.76 -25.36 17.70
C THR A 126 -23.21 -24.88 17.90
N GLY A 127 -23.45 -23.88 18.75
CA GLY A 127 -24.77 -23.27 18.91
C GLY A 127 -25.29 -22.62 17.62
N TYR A 128 -24.43 -21.85 16.94
CA TYR A 128 -24.74 -21.18 15.68
C TYR A 128 -25.11 -22.18 14.57
N ASN A 129 -24.33 -23.26 14.43
CA ASN A 129 -24.43 -24.23 13.34
C ASN A 129 -25.25 -25.48 13.71
N GLU A 130 -24.70 -26.39 14.51
CA GLU A 130 -25.33 -27.67 14.89
C GLU A 130 -26.69 -27.54 15.58
N PHE A 131 -26.89 -26.54 16.44
CA PHE A 131 -28.19 -26.26 17.08
C PHE A 131 -29.05 -25.25 16.29
N GLU A 132 -28.59 -24.87 15.09
CA GLU A 132 -29.27 -23.99 14.15
C GLU A 132 -29.68 -22.62 14.72
N TRP A 133 -29.06 -22.13 15.81
CA TRP A 133 -29.47 -20.87 16.45
C TRP A 133 -29.35 -19.66 15.51
N ALA A 134 -28.51 -19.75 14.48
CA ALA A 134 -28.42 -18.77 13.39
C ALA A 134 -29.73 -18.61 12.56
N LYS A 135 -30.67 -19.55 12.62
CA LYS A 135 -32.02 -19.42 12.01
C LYS A 135 -32.92 -18.42 12.75
N ASN A 136 -32.59 -18.07 14.00
CA ASN A 136 -33.23 -16.99 14.74
C ASN A 136 -32.40 -15.71 14.56
N PRO A 137 -32.95 -14.61 14.02
CA PRO A 137 -32.16 -13.42 13.69
C PRO A 137 -31.56 -12.70 14.91
N VAL A 138 -32.19 -12.82 16.09
CA VAL A 138 -31.66 -12.23 17.34
C VAL A 138 -30.47 -13.06 17.84
N LEU A 139 -30.61 -14.38 17.89
CA LEU A 139 -29.52 -15.27 18.30
C LEU A 139 -28.35 -15.21 17.30
N LYS A 140 -28.62 -15.14 15.99
CA LYS A 140 -27.61 -14.93 14.93
C LYS A 140 -26.72 -13.72 15.24
N ASN A 141 -27.31 -12.56 15.54
CA ASN A 141 -26.57 -11.34 15.84
C ASN A 141 -25.78 -11.46 17.15
N ILE A 142 -26.38 -11.99 18.22
CA ILE A 142 -25.74 -12.15 19.54
C ILE A 142 -24.54 -13.12 19.45
N LEU A 143 -24.70 -14.25 18.75
CA LEU A 143 -23.61 -15.21 18.53
C LEU A 143 -22.52 -14.63 17.62
N GLY A 144 -22.89 -13.81 16.64
CA GLY A 144 -21.93 -13.02 15.86
C GLY A 144 -21.13 -12.07 16.74
N GLY A 145 -21.79 -11.29 17.61
CA GLY A 145 -21.15 -10.41 18.58
C GLY A 145 -20.26 -11.16 19.58
N TRP A 146 -20.69 -12.33 20.04
CA TRP A 146 -19.86 -13.24 20.85
C TRP A 146 -18.61 -13.70 20.09
N GLY A 147 -18.73 -13.93 18.78
CA GLY A 147 -17.60 -14.12 17.89
C GLY A 147 -16.59 -12.97 17.96
N TYR A 148 -17.04 -11.70 17.91
CA TYR A 148 -16.16 -10.54 18.09
C TYR A 148 -15.53 -10.45 19.48
N VAL A 149 -16.22 -10.87 20.55
CA VAL A 149 -15.61 -10.96 21.89
C VAL A 149 -14.38 -11.85 21.83
N CYS A 150 -14.49 -13.07 21.31
CA CYS A 150 -13.37 -13.98 21.18
C CYS A 150 -12.30 -13.47 20.19
N PHE A 151 -12.71 -12.97 19.02
CA PHE A 151 -11.82 -12.46 17.97
C PHE A 151 -11.06 -11.19 18.36
N ILE A 152 -11.51 -10.43 19.35
CA ILE A 152 -10.79 -9.25 19.86
C ILE A 152 -10.02 -9.59 21.14
N TRP A 153 -10.60 -10.36 22.07
CA TRP A 153 -9.94 -10.77 23.32
C TRP A 153 -8.64 -11.52 23.05
N GLY A 154 -8.66 -12.56 22.20
CA GLY A 154 -7.48 -13.37 21.94
C GLY A 154 -6.32 -12.55 21.36
N PRO A 155 -6.54 -11.77 20.28
CA PRO A 155 -5.55 -10.83 19.78
C PRO A 155 -5.09 -9.78 20.79
N ILE A 156 -5.98 -9.13 21.55
CA ILE A 156 -5.53 -8.19 22.60
C ILE A 156 -4.62 -8.88 23.62
N TYR A 157 -4.99 -10.07 24.09
CA TYR A 157 -4.23 -10.78 25.11
C TYR A 157 -2.86 -11.25 24.60
N ILE A 158 -2.76 -11.61 23.32
CA ILE A 158 -1.48 -11.92 22.70
C ILE A 158 -0.67 -10.63 22.48
N ILE A 159 -1.23 -9.63 21.79
CA ILE A 159 -0.62 -8.30 21.49
C ILE A 159 -0.12 -7.58 22.75
N GLY A 160 -0.88 -7.64 23.84
CA GLY A 160 -0.49 -7.14 25.16
C GLY A 160 0.41 -8.10 25.95
N HIS A 161 1.19 -8.96 25.30
CA HIS A 161 2.16 -9.89 25.89
C HIS A 161 1.65 -10.66 27.13
N HIS A 162 0.47 -11.26 26.99
CA HIS A 162 -0.22 -12.07 27.99
C HIS A 162 -0.56 -11.34 29.31
N GLN A 163 -0.57 -10.01 29.30
CA GLN A 163 -1.00 -9.22 30.45
C GLN A 163 -2.54 -9.24 30.62
N PRO A 164 -3.06 -9.03 31.85
CA PRO A 164 -4.49 -8.86 32.07
C PRO A 164 -5.08 -7.74 31.21
N LEU A 165 -6.32 -7.93 30.72
CA LEU A 165 -6.99 -6.95 29.88
C LEU A 165 -7.15 -5.60 30.59
N SER A 166 -6.69 -4.53 29.96
CA SER A 166 -6.87 -3.17 30.50
C SER A 166 -8.35 -2.76 30.51
N THR A 167 -8.68 -1.74 31.31
CA THR A 167 -10.02 -1.13 31.29
C THR A 167 -10.40 -0.62 29.90
N THR A 168 -9.45 -0.10 29.12
CA THR A 168 -9.67 0.28 27.72
C THR A 168 -10.01 -0.94 26.87
N SER A 169 -9.22 -2.01 26.99
CA SER A 169 -9.42 -3.28 26.27
C SER A 169 -10.78 -3.92 26.52
N ILE A 170 -11.22 -3.97 27.79
CA ILE A 170 -12.53 -4.49 28.17
C ILE A 170 -13.64 -3.63 27.54
N HIS A 171 -13.51 -2.30 27.54
CA HIS A 171 -14.47 -1.43 26.87
C HIS A 171 -14.50 -1.65 25.36
N THR A 172 -13.34 -1.77 24.69
CA THR A 172 -13.26 -2.07 23.25
C THR A 172 -14.03 -3.36 22.93
N ILE A 173 -13.73 -4.46 23.63
CA ILE A 173 -14.42 -5.76 23.49
C ILE A 173 -15.94 -5.61 23.65
N LEU A 174 -16.40 -4.93 24.71
CA LEU A 174 -17.83 -4.73 24.97
C LEU A 174 -18.51 -3.83 23.93
N THR A 175 -17.84 -2.79 23.44
CA THR A 175 -18.38 -1.92 22.38
C THR A 175 -18.47 -2.64 21.04
N SER A 176 -17.52 -3.52 20.70
CA SER A 176 -17.57 -4.34 19.49
C SER A 176 -18.66 -5.43 19.58
N PHE A 177 -18.81 -6.08 20.74
CA PHE A 177 -19.93 -6.98 21.02
C PHE A 177 -21.27 -6.29 20.81
N LEU A 178 -21.46 -5.12 21.42
CA LEU A 178 -22.70 -4.35 21.32
C LEU A 178 -22.97 -3.88 19.89
N THR A 179 -21.94 -3.41 19.19
CA THR A 179 -22.02 -2.98 17.78
C THR A 179 -22.56 -4.13 16.93
N PHE A 180 -21.87 -5.27 16.87
CA PHE A 180 -22.31 -6.37 15.99
C PHE A 180 -23.61 -7.03 16.45
N SER A 181 -23.88 -7.12 17.76
CA SER A 181 -25.15 -7.67 18.27
C SER A 181 -26.36 -6.83 17.87
N LEU A 182 -26.17 -5.52 17.66
CA LEU A 182 -27.23 -4.60 17.22
C LEU A 182 -27.32 -4.46 15.70
N THR A 183 -26.18 -4.43 14.98
CA THR A 183 -26.15 -4.09 13.54
C THR A 183 -25.75 -5.25 12.62
N GLY A 184 -25.46 -6.45 13.14
CA GLY A 184 -25.02 -7.61 12.38
C GLY A 184 -25.97 -8.03 11.24
N HIS A 185 -27.28 -7.81 11.40
CA HIS A 185 -28.30 -8.06 10.38
C HIS A 185 -28.19 -7.15 9.14
N ALA A 186 -27.26 -6.18 9.12
CA ALA A 186 -26.81 -5.52 7.90
C ALA A 186 -26.38 -6.53 6.82
N GLN A 187 -25.86 -7.69 7.22
CA GLN A 187 -25.49 -8.79 6.30
C GLN A 187 -26.69 -9.32 5.50
N ASP A 188 -27.88 -9.31 6.09
CA ASP A 188 -29.06 -9.98 5.53
C ASP A 188 -29.63 -9.24 4.32
N PHE A 189 -29.38 -7.92 4.18
CA PHE A 189 -29.93 -7.11 3.09
C PHE A 189 -29.36 -7.45 1.71
N ARG A 190 -28.08 -7.87 1.68
CA ARG A 190 -27.35 -8.19 0.45
C ARG A 190 -27.53 -9.63 -0.03
N ASP A 191 -27.98 -10.51 0.87
CA ASP A 191 -28.14 -11.96 0.65
C ASP A 191 -29.63 -12.38 0.62
N ARG A 192 -30.57 -11.40 0.56
CA ARG A 192 -32.05 -11.60 0.63
C ARG A 192 -32.57 -12.72 -0.26
N SER A 193 -32.20 -12.75 -1.55
CA SER A 193 -32.60 -13.80 -2.49
C SER A 193 -32.12 -15.20 -2.08
N GLY A 194 -30.90 -15.30 -1.55
CA GLY A 194 -30.32 -16.55 -1.05
C GLY A 194 -30.99 -17.04 0.23
N ASP A 195 -31.18 -16.15 1.20
CA ASP A 195 -31.90 -16.46 2.44
C ASP A 195 -33.34 -16.94 2.16
N ALA A 196 -34.03 -16.30 1.22
CA ALA A 196 -35.39 -16.68 0.82
C ALA A 196 -35.44 -18.06 0.14
N LEU A 197 -34.50 -18.35 -0.78
CA LEU A 197 -34.37 -19.66 -1.42
C LEU A 197 -34.08 -20.78 -0.41
N MET A 198 -33.38 -20.46 0.68
CA MET A 198 -33.07 -21.39 1.78
C MET A 198 -34.11 -21.39 2.92
N GLY A 199 -35.24 -20.71 2.76
CA GLY A 199 -36.33 -20.67 3.74
C GLY A 199 -35.98 -19.98 5.07
N ARG A 200 -34.93 -19.15 5.12
CA ARG A 200 -34.50 -18.44 6.33
C ARG A 200 -35.46 -17.29 6.68
N LYS A 201 -35.57 -17.03 7.98
CA LYS A 201 -36.33 -15.91 8.54
C LYS A 201 -35.38 -14.81 9.01
N THR A 202 -34.76 -14.10 8.06
CA THR A 202 -33.93 -12.93 8.34
C THR A 202 -34.74 -11.64 8.41
N ILE A 203 -34.23 -10.61 9.07
CA ILE A 203 -34.98 -9.36 9.35
C ILE A 203 -35.53 -8.70 8.06
N PRO A 204 -34.76 -8.61 6.95
CA PRO A 204 -35.25 -8.05 5.68
C PRO A 204 -36.25 -8.92 4.92
N LEU A 205 -36.55 -10.13 5.40
CA LEU A 205 -37.58 -11.05 4.86
C LEU A 205 -38.81 -11.16 5.78
N ILE A 206 -38.63 -11.05 7.10
CA ILE A 206 -39.76 -11.03 8.06
C ILE A 206 -40.53 -9.71 7.99
N TYR A 207 -39.81 -8.58 7.91
CA TYR A 207 -40.38 -7.24 8.05
C TYR A 207 -40.41 -6.47 6.74
N SER A 208 -41.30 -5.47 6.66
CA SER A 208 -41.29 -4.53 5.54
C SER A 208 -39.96 -3.79 5.47
N GLN A 209 -39.50 -3.44 4.26
CA GLN A 209 -38.18 -2.83 4.06
C GLN A 209 -37.98 -1.55 4.89
N ARG A 210 -39.04 -0.76 5.13
CA ARG A 210 -38.98 0.42 6.02
C ARG A 210 -38.66 0.04 7.48
N VAL A 211 -39.29 -1.01 8.00
CA VAL A 211 -39.06 -1.48 9.38
C VAL A 211 -37.69 -2.14 9.51
N ALA A 212 -37.29 -2.98 8.55
CA ALA A 212 -35.97 -3.61 8.53
C ALA A 212 -34.84 -2.58 8.45
N ARG A 213 -34.95 -1.56 7.57
CA ARG A 213 -33.93 -0.50 7.45
C ARG A 213 -33.93 0.40 8.68
N GLY A 214 -35.10 0.66 9.27
CA GLY A 214 -35.21 1.34 10.58
C GLY A 214 -34.48 0.62 11.71
N SER A 215 -34.57 -0.73 11.79
CA SER A 215 -33.89 -1.51 12.83
C SER A 215 -32.36 -1.56 12.69
N LEU A 216 -31.80 -1.13 11.56
CA LEU A 216 -30.36 -0.94 11.38
C LEU A 216 -29.94 0.52 11.64
N ILE A 217 -30.68 1.50 11.10
CA ILE A 217 -30.36 2.93 11.23
C ILE A 217 -30.47 3.42 12.67
N ILE A 218 -31.48 2.97 13.43
CA ILE A 218 -31.69 3.41 14.82
C ILE A 218 -30.51 2.98 15.74
N PRO A 219 -30.05 1.72 15.74
CA PRO A 219 -28.85 1.35 16.49
C PRO A 219 -27.57 1.99 15.95
N MET A 220 -27.40 2.16 14.63
CA MET A 220 -26.23 2.86 14.08
C MET A 220 -26.14 4.31 14.58
N LEU A 221 -27.27 5.04 14.69
CA LEU A 221 -27.32 6.38 15.27
C LEU A 221 -26.94 6.36 16.76
N ALA A 222 -27.52 5.43 17.53
CA ALA A 222 -27.26 5.29 18.95
C ALA A 222 -25.79 4.92 19.25
N LEU A 223 -25.19 4.05 18.43
CA LEU A 223 -23.78 3.69 18.49
C LEU A 223 -22.89 4.87 18.08
N THR A 224 -23.19 5.57 16.99
CA THR A 224 -22.42 6.76 16.55
C THR A 224 -22.37 7.81 17.67
N TYR A 225 -23.51 8.10 18.31
CA TYR A 225 -23.59 9.03 19.44
C TYR A 225 -22.88 8.48 20.69
N GLY A 226 -23.17 7.24 21.08
CA GLY A 226 -22.63 6.62 22.30
C GLY A 226 -21.12 6.42 22.27
N LEU A 227 -20.56 5.99 21.13
CA LEU A 227 -19.13 5.85 20.90
C LEU A 227 -18.44 7.22 20.83
N SER A 228 -19.05 8.22 20.16
CA SER A 228 -18.51 9.59 20.15
C SER A 228 -18.45 10.19 21.57
N ARG A 229 -19.44 9.92 22.43
CA ARG A 229 -19.38 10.32 23.86
C ARG A 229 -18.44 9.47 24.71
N ARG A 230 -18.31 8.16 24.45
CA ARG A 230 -17.46 7.27 25.24
C ARG A 230 -15.97 7.46 24.96
N TRP A 231 -15.61 7.78 23.71
CA TRP A 231 -14.22 7.91 23.27
C TRP A 231 -13.78 9.37 23.06
N SER A 232 -14.72 10.33 23.02
CA SER A 232 -14.46 11.77 22.84
C SER A 232 -13.43 12.12 21.75
N PRO A 233 -13.54 11.57 20.52
CA PRO A 233 -12.59 11.85 19.46
C PRO A 233 -12.73 13.31 18.96
N PRO A 234 -11.74 13.86 18.24
CA PRO A 234 -11.77 15.24 17.77
C PRO A 234 -13.06 15.59 16.97
N PRO A 235 -13.58 16.82 17.02
CA PRO A 235 -14.83 17.19 16.36
C PRO A 235 -14.88 16.89 14.85
N PHE A 236 -13.73 16.95 14.16
CA PHE A 236 -13.60 16.52 12.77
C PHE A 236 -13.88 15.02 12.59
N VAL A 237 -13.37 14.16 13.48
CA VAL A 237 -13.58 12.70 13.45
C VAL A 237 -15.04 12.36 13.79
N ILE A 238 -15.66 13.08 14.73
CA ILE A 238 -17.11 13.00 14.97
C ILE A 238 -17.88 13.39 13.69
N GLY A 239 -17.45 14.45 13.01
CA GLY A 239 -17.99 14.87 11.70
C GLY A 239 -17.89 13.78 10.64
N VAL A 240 -16.74 13.12 10.50
CA VAL A 240 -16.54 11.99 9.58
C VAL A 240 -17.45 10.81 9.93
N PHE A 241 -17.56 10.45 11.22
CA PHE A 241 -18.49 9.39 11.65
C PHE A 241 -19.95 9.73 11.34
N VAL A 242 -20.39 10.96 11.61
CA VAL A 242 -21.75 11.42 11.30
C VAL A 242 -21.98 11.44 9.79
N LEU A 243 -21.02 11.87 8.97
CA LEU A 243 -21.12 11.85 7.51
C LEU A 243 -21.20 10.43 6.94
N LEU A 244 -20.40 9.49 7.45
CA LEU A 244 -20.44 8.07 7.06
C LEU A 244 -21.76 7.40 7.49
N PHE A 245 -22.24 7.67 8.71
CA PHE A 245 -23.54 7.25 9.20
C PHE A 245 -24.68 7.79 8.31
N LEU A 246 -24.66 9.10 8.00
CA LEU A 246 -25.67 9.74 7.15
C LEU A 246 -25.64 9.17 5.74
N ALA A 247 -24.47 9.09 5.11
CA ALA A 247 -24.33 8.52 3.77
C ALA A 247 -24.86 7.09 3.69
N THR A 248 -24.44 6.22 4.62
CA THR A 248 -24.89 4.82 4.69
C THR A 248 -26.40 4.73 4.96
N SER A 249 -26.95 5.58 5.84
CA SER A 249 -28.40 5.61 6.13
C SER A 249 -29.22 6.12 4.95
N ILE A 250 -28.73 7.13 4.23
CA ILE A 250 -29.37 7.71 3.05
C ILE A 250 -29.42 6.70 1.91
N THR A 251 -28.30 6.02 1.60
CA THR A 251 -28.30 4.99 0.55
C THR A 251 -29.15 3.79 0.94
N LEU A 252 -29.11 3.35 2.21
CA LEU A 252 -30.01 2.33 2.76
C LEU A 252 -31.49 2.76 2.83
N ILE A 253 -31.84 4.03 2.63
CA ILE A 253 -33.24 4.46 2.46
C ILE A 253 -33.62 4.49 0.98
N ILE A 254 -32.81 5.13 0.14
CA ILE A 254 -33.11 5.39 -1.28
C ILE A 254 -32.99 4.11 -2.12
N GLN A 255 -31.89 3.38 -2.00
CA GLN A 255 -31.57 2.27 -2.89
C GLN A 255 -32.16 0.97 -2.33
N GLN A 256 -33.22 0.45 -2.94
CA GLN A 256 -34.02 -0.67 -2.38
C GLN A 256 -33.74 -2.05 -3.04
N LYS A 257 -32.79 -2.11 -3.97
CA LYS A 257 -32.40 -3.32 -4.72
C LYS A 257 -31.25 -4.05 -4.03
N GLU A 258 -31.28 -5.38 -4.08
CA GLU A 258 -30.25 -6.26 -3.48
C GLU A 258 -28.84 -6.03 -4.07
N GLU A 259 -28.74 -5.65 -5.36
CA GLU A 259 -27.45 -5.28 -5.98
C GLU A 259 -26.84 -4.00 -5.35
N ASP A 260 -27.69 -3.07 -4.91
CA ASP A 260 -27.25 -1.83 -4.28
C ASP A 260 -27.00 -2.04 -2.77
N ASP A 261 -27.77 -2.90 -2.10
CA ASP A 261 -27.46 -3.39 -0.75
C ASP A 261 -26.07 -4.05 -0.70
N ARG A 262 -25.66 -4.80 -1.74
CA ARG A 262 -24.29 -5.36 -1.87
C ARG A 262 -23.20 -4.28 -1.92
N LYS A 263 -23.49 -3.10 -2.47
CA LYS A 263 -22.57 -1.95 -2.53
C LYS A 263 -22.57 -1.18 -1.20
N ASN A 264 -23.76 -0.95 -0.64
CA ASN A 264 -23.96 -0.25 0.64
C ASN A 264 -23.42 -1.01 1.84
N PHE A 265 -23.39 -2.35 1.78
CA PHE A 265 -22.75 -3.16 2.81
C PHE A 265 -21.26 -2.82 2.99
N VAL A 266 -20.55 -2.40 1.94
CA VAL A 266 -19.14 -1.99 2.05
C VAL A 266 -18.99 -0.66 2.81
N TRP A 267 -19.93 0.28 2.65
CA TRP A 267 -19.97 1.51 3.45
C TRP A 267 -20.29 1.22 4.92
N TYR A 268 -21.15 0.23 5.19
CA TYR A 268 -21.37 -0.29 6.53
C TYR A 268 -20.10 -0.96 7.11
N GLU A 269 -19.39 -1.80 6.35
CA GLU A 269 -18.11 -2.41 6.75
C GLU A 269 -17.07 -1.33 7.13
N ILE A 270 -16.90 -0.29 6.31
CA ILE A 270 -15.99 0.84 6.59
C ILE A 270 -16.41 1.61 7.85
N THR A 271 -17.71 1.88 8.00
CA THR A 271 -18.25 2.62 9.16
C THR A 271 -18.05 1.82 10.45
N ALA A 272 -18.32 0.51 10.44
CA ALA A 272 -18.11 -0.39 11.57
C ALA A 272 -16.62 -0.59 11.90
N ALA A 273 -15.76 -0.69 10.88
CA ALA A 273 -14.31 -0.79 11.06
C ALA A 273 -13.73 0.45 11.76
N LEU A 274 -14.11 1.65 11.31
CA LEU A 274 -13.68 2.90 11.94
C LEU A 274 -14.27 3.06 13.35
N ALA A 275 -15.52 2.66 13.57
CA ALA A 275 -16.17 2.73 14.88
C ALA A 275 -15.49 1.83 15.94
N ALA A 276 -14.76 0.79 15.51
CA ALA A 276 -13.96 -0.08 16.35
C ALA A 276 -12.50 0.41 16.58
N ALA A 277 -12.07 1.50 15.93
CA ALA A 277 -10.64 1.83 15.79
C ALA A 277 -10.03 2.74 16.87
N GLY A 278 -10.83 3.41 17.72
CA GLY A 278 -10.31 4.15 18.88
C GLY A 278 -9.56 5.48 18.57
N PRO A 279 -8.79 6.02 19.54
CA PRO A 279 -8.35 7.42 19.53
C PRO A 279 -6.90 7.66 19.06
N THR A 280 -6.71 8.52 18.06
CA THR A 280 -5.44 9.16 17.65
C THR A 280 -5.71 10.56 17.06
N ASP A 281 -4.68 11.37 16.74
CA ASP A 281 -4.83 12.68 16.07
C ASP A 281 -4.35 12.68 14.59
N PRO A 282 -5.27 12.63 13.61
CA PRO A 282 -4.93 12.85 12.18
C PRO A 282 -4.77 14.33 11.76
N LEU A 283 -5.10 15.31 12.61
CA LEU A 283 -5.39 16.68 12.17
C LEU A 283 -4.14 17.46 11.72
N THR A 284 -3.06 17.39 12.50
CA THR A 284 -1.85 18.19 12.25
C THR A 284 -1.18 17.85 10.91
N PHE A 285 -1.14 16.55 10.55
CA PHE A 285 -0.59 16.09 9.26
C PHE A 285 -1.45 16.57 8.07
N PHE A 286 -2.78 16.52 8.21
CA PHE A 286 -3.70 17.00 7.19
C PHE A 286 -3.57 18.51 6.96
N GLN A 287 -3.38 19.31 8.01
CA GLN A 287 -3.14 20.75 7.91
C GLN A 287 -1.85 21.08 7.13
N ALA A 288 -0.75 20.40 7.43
CA ALA A 288 0.52 20.61 6.73
C ALA A 288 0.43 20.26 5.23
N PHE A 289 -0.25 19.17 4.89
CA PHE A 289 -0.54 18.79 3.50
C PHE A 289 -1.37 19.86 2.76
N VAL A 290 -2.46 20.33 3.37
CA VAL A 290 -3.30 21.39 2.79
C VAL A 290 -2.52 22.68 2.56
N TRP A 291 -1.57 23.03 3.44
CA TRP A 291 -0.71 24.21 3.25
C TRP A 291 0.15 24.10 1.99
N MET A 292 0.77 22.94 1.75
CA MET A 292 1.61 22.69 0.58
C MET A 292 0.83 22.79 -0.73
N GLU A 293 -0.28 22.05 -0.83
CA GLU A 293 -1.11 22.00 -2.05
C GLU A 293 -1.63 23.39 -2.44
N LEU A 294 -2.05 24.21 -1.47
CA LEU A 294 -2.49 25.58 -1.73
C LEU A 294 -1.41 26.48 -2.35
N HIS A 295 -0.16 26.38 -1.89
CA HIS A 295 0.94 27.19 -2.43
C HIS A 295 1.40 26.68 -3.80
N LEU A 296 1.54 25.36 -3.97
CA LEU A 296 1.92 24.76 -5.25
C LEU A 296 0.87 25.01 -6.34
N LEU A 297 -0.42 24.91 -6.00
CA LEU A 297 -1.52 25.19 -6.92
C LEU A 297 -1.49 26.65 -7.40
N ALA A 298 -1.26 27.61 -6.49
CA ALA A 298 -1.13 29.02 -6.87
C ALA A 298 0.07 29.28 -7.81
N PHE A 299 1.22 28.65 -7.54
CA PHE A 299 2.38 28.73 -8.42
C PHE A 299 2.09 28.13 -9.80
N GLU A 300 1.55 26.91 -9.86
CA GLU A 300 1.29 26.23 -11.15
C GLU A 300 0.22 26.94 -11.98
N ILE A 301 -0.82 27.52 -11.38
CA ILE A 301 -1.78 28.36 -12.13
C ILE A 301 -1.06 29.56 -12.77
N ARG A 302 -0.15 30.24 -12.05
CA ARG A 302 0.58 31.38 -12.62
C ARG A 302 1.61 30.97 -13.67
N ASN A 303 2.37 29.91 -13.41
CA ASN A 303 3.35 29.32 -14.33
C ASN A 303 2.68 28.92 -15.66
N GLN A 304 1.56 28.19 -15.62
CA GLN A 304 0.84 27.70 -16.80
C GLN A 304 0.04 28.76 -17.55
N THR A 305 -0.36 29.85 -16.89
CA THR A 305 -1.03 30.98 -17.57
C THR A 305 -0.03 31.86 -18.32
N TYR A 306 1.15 32.09 -17.73
CA TYR A 306 2.23 32.82 -18.37
C TYR A 306 2.89 32.00 -19.51
N GLY A 307 3.08 30.70 -19.30
CA GLY A 307 3.65 29.76 -20.27
C GLY A 307 2.64 29.08 -21.20
N VAL A 308 1.41 29.59 -21.38
CA VAL A 308 0.33 28.81 -22.03
C VAL A 308 0.66 28.39 -23.47
N ASP A 309 1.32 29.23 -24.26
CA ASP A 309 1.66 28.92 -25.66
C ASP A 309 2.89 28.01 -25.79
N GLU A 310 3.84 28.09 -24.85
CA GLU A 310 4.88 27.07 -24.68
C GLU A 310 4.25 25.72 -24.31
N ASP A 311 3.35 25.70 -23.33
CA ASP A 311 2.72 24.46 -22.87
C ASP A 311 1.79 23.84 -23.92
N LYS A 312 1.19 24.62 -24.85
CA LYS A 312 0.50 24.06 -26.03
C LYS A 312 1.42 23.21 -26.92
N ILE A 313 2.72 23.51 -26.94
CA ILE A 313 3.73 22.79 -27.74
C ILE A 313 4.39 21.69 -26.90
N CYS A 314 4.93 22.06 -25.73
CA CYS A 314 5.78 21.20 -24.91
C CYS A 314 5.01 20.31 -23.93
N LYS A 315 3.85 20.76 -23.44
CA LYS A 315 3.06 20.09 -22.37
C LYS A 315 1.55 20.14 -22.64
N PRO A 316 1.05 19.77 -23.85
CA PRO A 316 -0.33 20.04 -24.30
C PRO A 316 -1.43 19.40 -23.46
N HIS A 317 -1.07 18.54 -22.51
CA HIS A 317 -1.99 17.96 -21.53
C HIS A 317 -2.32 18.91 -20.37
N ARG A 318 -1.56 19.99 -20.12
CA ARG A 318 -1.81 20.91 -18.99
C ARG A 318 -3.21 21.56 -19.07
N PRO A 319 -3.91 21.82 -17.94
CA PRO A 319 -5.30 22.30 -17.93
C PRO A 319 -5.59 23.51 -18.83
N PHE A 320 -4.73 24.53 -18.83
CA PHE A 320 -4.91 25.72 -19.67
C PHE A 320 -4.51 25.46 -21.13
N ALA A 321 -3.39 24.78 -21.38
CA ALA A 321 -2.94 24.43 -22.74
C ALA A 321 -3.91 23.49 -23.49
N SER A 322 -4.60 22.61 -22.76
CA SER A 322 -5.66 21.72 -23.30
C SER A 322 -7.05 22.36 -23.32
N ASN A 323 -7.19 23.65 -23.01
CA ASN A 323 -8.47 24.38 -22.88
C ASN A 323 -9.49 23.71 -21.93
N ARG A 324 -9.03 22.90 -20.97
CA ARG A 324 -9.88 22.27 -19.95
C ARG A 324 -10.32 23.23 -18.85
N VAL A 325 -9.58 24.32 -18.66
CA VAL A 325 -9.98 25.48 -17.84
C VAL A 325 -9.91 26.72 -18.74
N PRO A 326 -11.00 27.48 -18.95
CA PRO A 326 -10.96 28.68 -19.77
C PRO A 326 -10.08 29.77 -19.13
N MET A 327 -9.27 30.44 -19.96
CA MET A 327 -8.27 31.41 -19.50
C MET A 327 -8.86 32.57 -18.68
N GLU A 328 -10.10 32.97 -18.97
CA GLU A 328 -10.84 34.00 -18.23
C GLU A 328 -11.03 33.70 -16.73
N TYR A 329 -11.07 32.42 -16.33
CA TYR A 329 -11.16 32.04 -14.91
C TYR A 329 -9.80 31.99 -14.24
N ALA A 330 -8.70 31.92 -14.99
CA ALA A 330 -7.39 31.58 -14.42
C ALA A 330 -6.91 32.59 -13.38
N LEU A 331 -7.10 33.89 -13.65
CA LEU A 331 -6.82 34.96 -12.67
C LEU A 331 -7.75 34.89 -11.46
N ARG A 332 -9.03 34.53 -11.64
CA ARG A 332 -9.99 34.40 -10.54
C ARG A 332 -9.63 33.24 -9.61
N VAL A 333 -9.32 32.07 -10.18
CA VAL A 333 -8.89 30.89 -9.42
C VAL A 333 -7.58 31.18 -8.70
N TYR A 334 -6.58 31.77 -9.38
CA TYR A 334 -5.32 32.18 -8.75
C TYR A 334 -5.55 33.10 -7.53
N LEU A 335 -6.33 34.17 -7.69
CA LEU A 335 -6.59 35.12 -6.60
C LEU A 335 -7.35 34.46 -5.43
N VAL A 336 -8.28 33.54 -5.70
CA VAL A 336 -8.96 32.75 -4.66
C VAL A 336 -8.00 31.80 -3.95
N THR A 337 -7.15 31.06 -4.69
CA THR A 337 -6.14 30.16 -4.09
C THR A 337 -5.14 30.94 -3.25
N VAL A 338 -4.65 32.10 -3.72
CA VAL A 338 -3.76 32.97 -2.95
C VAL A 338 -4.45 33.52 -1.70
N ALA A 339 -5.71 33.96 -1.79
CA ALA A 339 -6.46 34.45 -0.62
C ALA A 339 -6.66 33.34 0.43
N VAL A 340 -7.05 32.12 0.01
CA VAL A 340 -7.19 30.96 0.91
C VAL A 340 -5.84 30.56 1.51
N ALA A 341 -4.77 30.51 0.70
CA ALA A 341 -3.42 30.21 1.15
C ALA A 341 -2.91 31.23 2.18
N LEU A 342 -3.14 32.53 1.95
CA LEU A 342 -2.77 33.59 2.89
C LEU A 342 -3.58 33.49 4.17
N CYS A 343 -4.92 33.35 4.13
CA CYS A 343 -5.74 33.17 5.33
C CYS A 343 -5.32 31.95 6.15
N PHE A 344 -5.06 30.81 5.50
CA PHE A 344 -4.57 29.60 6.15
C PHE A 344 -3.15 29.78 6.73
N SER A 345 -2.34 30.63 6.11
CA SER A 345 -0.99 30.96 6.59
C SER A 345 -1.00 31.97 7.74
N PHE A 346 -1.93 32.93 7.76
CA PHE A 346 -2.15 33.81 8.93
C PHE A 346 -2.62 32.99 10.14
N TYR A 347 -3.53 32.02 9.96
CA TYR A 347 -3.92 31.07 11.01
C TYR A 347 -2.72 30.28 11.56
N HIS A 348 -1.79 29.88 10.68
CA HIS A 348 -0.57 29.16 11.01
C HIS A 348 0.68 30.04 11.26
N GLY A 349 0.55 31.37 11.40
CA GLY A 349 1.67 32.29 11.66
C GLY A 349 2.72 32.46 10.55
N LEU A 350 2.45 31.96 9.35
CA LEU A 350 3.37 31.84 8.20
C LEU A 350 3.27 32.96 7.16
N GLN A 351 2.51 34.03 7.43
CA GLN A 351 2.20 35.09 6.45
C GLN A 351 3.42 35.65 5.69
N LEU A 352 4.58 35.80 6.35
CA LEU A 352 5.80 36.30 5.70
C LEU A 352 6.42 35.28 4.71
N VAL A 353 6.31 33.98 5.00
CA VAL A 353 6.79 32.90 4.13
C VAL A 353 5.93 32.83 2.87
N SER A 354 4.60 32.92 3.03
CA SER A 354 3.65 32.90 1.92
C SER A 354 3.73 34.15 1.05
N VAL A 355 3.82 35.34 1.65
CA VAL A 355 4.07 36.59 0.90
C VAL A 355 5.43 36.52 0.19
N GLY A 356 6.47 35.98 0.81
CA GLY A 356 7.77 35.75 0.16
C GLY A 356 7.68 34.79 -1.04
N TYR A 357 6.91 33.70 -0.92
CA TYR A 357 6.69 32.73 -2.00
C TYR A 357 5.89 33.34 -3.17
N PHE A 358 4.80 34.07 -2.90
CA PHE A 358 3.99 34.70 -3.94
C PHE A 358 4.72 35.89 -4.60
N LEU A 359 5.45 36.70 -3.84
CA LEU A 359 6.31 37.75 -4.41
C LEU A 359 7.41 37.16 -5.28
N GLY A 360 8.07 36.08 -4.84
CA GLY A 360 9.05 35.35 -5.65
C GLY A 360 8.44 34.79 -6.94
N THR A 361 7.20 34.28 -6.88
CA THR A 361 6.44 33.84 -8.05
C THR A 361 6.15 34.98 -9.03
N THR A 362 5.75 36.15 -8.53
CA THR A 362 5.49 37.35 -9.36
C THR A 362 6.77 37.91 -9.98
N VAL A 363 7.90 37.89 -9.27
CA VAL A 363 9.19 38.33 -9.84
C VAL A 363 9.71 37.33 -10.88
N HIS A 364 9.50 36.02 -10.66
CA HIS A 364 9.88 34.97 -11.61
C HIS A 364 9.12 35.12 -12.95
N ASN A 365 7.80 35.30 -12.90
CA ASN A 365 6.93 35.33 -14.08
C ASN A 365 6.71 36.76 -14.61
N GLU A 366 5.96 37.59 -13.90
CA GLU A 366 5.53 38.92 -14.39
C GLU A 366 6.68 39.93 -14.60
N PHE A 367 7.77 39.86 -13.84
CA PHE A 367 8.98 40.67 -14.10
C PHE A 367 9.96 40.00 -15.07
N GLU A 368 9.62 38.83 -15.60
CA GLU A 368 10.41 38.02 -16.54
C GLU A 368 11.79 37.59 -16.04
N TRP A 369 12.07 37.60 -14.73
CA TRP A 369 13.41 37.22 -14.22
C TRP A 369 13.76 35.76 -14.55
N ALA A 370 12.78 34.89 -14.81
CA ALA A 370 12.99 33.55 -15.36
C ALA A 370 13.67 33.51 -16.75
N LYS A 371 13.68 34.62 -17.51
CA LYS A 371 14.43 34.74 -18.79
C LYS A 371 15.93 34.97 -18.57
N ASN A 372 16.36 35.38 -17.37
CA ASN A 372 17.76 35.40 -16.98
C ASN A 372 18.08 34.08 -16.25
N PRO A 373 19.06 33.29 -16.71
CA PRO A 373 19.26 31.95 -16.18
C PRO A 373 19.77 31.91 -14.73
N VAL A 374 20.48 32.95 -14.29
CA VAL A 374 20.94 33.04 -12.89
C VAL A 374 19.75 33.36 -11.98
N LEU A 375 18.97 34.39 -12.35
CA LEU A 375 17.81 34.81 -11.57
C LEU A 375 16.71 33.73 -11.54
N LYS A 376 16.50 32.99 -12.65
CA LYS A 376 15.65 31.79 -12.73
C LYS A 376 16.00 30.78 -11.63
N ASN A 377 17.27 30.37 -11.55
CA ASN A 377 17.72 29.39 -10.56
C ASN A 377 17.62 29.93 -9.14
N THR A 378 18.03 31.18 -8.89
CA THR A 378 17.97 31.79 -7.55
C THR A 378 16.53 31.95 -7.04
N LEU A 379 15.59 32.36 -7.91
CA LEU A 379 14.17 32.44 -7.56
C LEU A 379 13.54 31.07 -7.37
N GLY A 380 13.95 30.05 -8.14
CA GLY A 380 13.56 28.66 -7.89
C GLY A 380 14.04 28.16 -6.52
N GLY A 381 15.29 28.45 -6.15
CA GLY A 381 15.83 28.15 -4.83
C GLY A 381 15.09 28.87 -3.70
N TRP A 382 14.72 30.14 -3.90
CA TRP A 382 13.86 30.89 -2.98
C TRP A 382 12.47 30.26 -2.82
N GLY A 383 11.85 29.85 -3.93
CA GLY A 383 10.59 29.12 -3.94
C GLY A 383 10.67 27.82 -3.12
N TYR A 384 11.69 26.98 -3.37
CA TYR A 384 11.93 25.76 -2.60
C TYR A 384 12.16 26.03 -1.10
N ALA A 385 12.92 27.08 -0.76
CA ALA A 385 13.18 27.46 0.62
C ALA A 385 11.88 27.79 1.39
N CYS A 386 11.03 28.64 0.82
CA CYS A 386 9.73 28.98 1.40
C CYS A 386 8.77 27.78 1.44
N TYR A 387 8.74 26.96 0.39
CA TYR A 387 7.86 25.80 0.26
C TYR A 387 8.17 24.69 1.29
N ILE A 388 9.45 24.52 1.66
CA ILE A 388 9.89 23.56 2.68
C ILE A 388 9.75 24.13 4.10
N GLY A 389 9.96 25.44 4.29
CA GLY A 389 9.90 26.07 5.61
C GLY A 389 8.50 26.08 6.26
N GLY A 390 7.44 26.30 5.47
CA GLY A 390 6.06 26.32 5.99
C GLY A 390 5.59 25.00 6.62
N PRO A 391 5.70 23.86 5.93
CA PRO A 391 5.31 22.56 6.48
C PRO A 391 6.17 22.13 7.67
N MET A 392 7.47 22.47 7.68
CA MET A 392 8.34 22.26 8.84
C MET A 392 7.84 23.01 10.08
N TYR A 393 7.27 24.21 9.93
CA TYR A 393 6.70 24.99 11.02
C TYR A 393 5.34 24.44 11.51
N ILE A 394 4.48 23.98 10.60
CA ILE A 394 3.16 23.40 10.97
C ILE A 394 3.35 22.04 11.66
N ILE A 395 4.16 21.14 11.08
CA ILE A 395 4.48 19.84 11.67
C ILE A 395 5.28 20.00 12.98
N GLY A 396 6.11 21.05 13.07
CA GLY A 396 6.79 21.46 14.29
C GLY A 396 5.90 22.17 15.32
N HIS A 397 4.57 22.05 15.24
CA HIS A 397 3.61 22.68 16.16
C HIS A 397 3.91 24.17 16.46
N HIS A 398 4.20 24.93 15.41
CA HIS A 398 4.48 26.37 15.43
C HIS A 398 5.70 26.78 16.29
N GLN A 399 6.63 25.86 16.53
CA GLN A 399 7.91 26.17 17.17
C GLN A 399 8.89 26.85 16.19
N PRO A 400 9.73 27.79 16.65
CA PRO A 400 10.75 28.42 15.81
C PRO A 400 11.65 27.40 15.11
N LEU A 401 11.92 27.61 13.82
CA LEU A 401 12.69 26.67 13.00
C LEU A 401 14.09 26.46 13.59
N SER A 402 14.43 25.20 13.87
CA SER A 402 15.72 24.82 14.45
C SER A 402 16.89 25.27 13.57
N THR A 403 18.07 25.44 14.18
CA THR A 403 19.28 25.83 13.45
C THR A 403 19.56 24.92 12.25
N THR A 404 19.22 23.62 12.30
CA THR A 404 19.39 22.74 11.13
C THR A 404 18.20 22.73 10.19
N CYS A 405 16.97 23.04 10.62
CA CYS A 405 15.89 23.39 9.67
C CYS A 405 16.29 24.64 8.85
N THR A 406 16.92 25.64 9.46
CA THR A 406 17.47 26.81 8.76
C THR A 406 18.62 26.43 7.81
N HIS A 407 19.56 25.57 8.23
CA HIS A 407 20.60 25.05 7.31
C HIS A 407 20.04 24.16 6.19
N ALA A 408 18.96 23.42 6.45
CA ALA A 408 18.26 22.57 5.48
C ALA A 408 17.59 23.44 4.40
N ILE A 409 16.86 24.48 4.81
CA ILE A 409 16.24 25.48 3.93
C ILE A 409 17.31 26.22 3.11
N LEU A 410 18.42 26.62 3.74
CA LEU A 410 19.56 27.24 3.04
C LEU A 410 20.25 26.27 2.06
N ALA A 411 20.33 24.98 2.38
CA ALA A 411 20.85 23.97 1.47
C ALA A 411 19.90 23.68 0.30
N SER A 412 18.57 23.69 0.51
CA SER A 412 17.58 23.66 -0.58
C SER A 412 17.79 24.84 -1.54
N PHE A 413 17.89 26.04 -0.97
CA PHE A 413 18.15 27.28 -1.71
C PHE A 413 19.44 27.20 -2.52
N LEU A 414 20.57 26.85 -1.88
CA LEU A 414 21.88 26.78 -2.54
C LEU A 414 21.94 25.69 -3.60
N THR A 415 21.35 24.52 -3.34
CA THR A 415 21.32 23.42 -4.30
C THR A 415 20.59 23.86 -5.57
N PHE A 416 19.31 24.26 -5.47
CA PHE A 416 18.56 24.67 -6.66
C PHE A 416 19.15 25.93 -7.33
N SER A 417 19.69 26.88 -6.57
CA SER A 417 20.34 28.07 -7.14
C SER A 417 21.58 27.75 -7.97
N LEU A 418 22.40 26.77 -7.56
CA LEU A 418 23.65 26.43 -8.22
C LEU A 418 23.47 25.39 -9.35
N THR A 419 22.48 24.50 -9.24
CA THR A 419 22.30 23.38 -10.19
C THR A 419 20.99 23.40 -10.95
N GLY A 420 20.09 24.36 -10.70
CA GLY A 420 18.75 24.43 -11.31
C GLY A 420 18.71 24.42 -12.83
N HIS A 421 19.77 24.90 -13.50
CA HIS A 421 19.91 24.84 -14.97
C HIS A 421 20.12 23.41 -15.51
N ALA A 422 20.26 22.40 -14.65
CA ALA A 422 20.19 21.00 -15.05
C ALA A 422 18.83 20.64 -15.70
N GLN A 423 17.75 21.36 -15.36
CA GLN A 423 16.45 21.19 -16.03
C GLN A 423 16.47 21.69 -17.48
N ASP A 424 17.30 22.68 -17.80
CA ASP A 424 17.30 23.34 -19.11
C ASP A 424 17.85 22.42 -20.22
N PHE A 425 18.61 21.36 -19.88
CA PHE A 425 19.19 20.44 -20.87
C PHE A 425 18.16 19.57 -21.61
N ARG A 426 17.01 19.30 -20.98
CA ARG A 426 15.96 18.40 -21.49
C ARG A 426 14.87 19.09 -22.32
N ASP A 427 14.87 20.43 -22.24
CA ASP A 427 13.87 21.33 -22.83
C ASP A 427 14.52 22.32 -23.84
N ARG A 428 15.81 22.11 -24.19
CA ARG A 428 16.62 22.98 -25.06
C ARG A 428 15.96 23.35 -26.39
N SER A 429 15.31 22.40 -27.05
CA SER A 429 14.61 22.65 -28.31
C SER A 429 13.41 23.58 -28.12
N GLY A 430 12.65 23.42 -27.04
CA GLY A 430 11.55 24.31 -26.66
C GLY A 430 12.03 25.70 -26.27
N ASP A 431 13.05 25.78 -25.40
CA ASP A 431 13.66 27.05 -25.01
C ASP A 431 14.23 27.82 -26.21
N ALA A 432 14.88 27.15 -27.16
CA ALA A 432 15.40 27.77 -28.38
C ALA A 432 14.29 28.25 -29.32
N LEU A 433 13.23 27.46 -29.51
CA LEU A 433 12.04 27.87 -30.27
C LEU A 433 11.33 29.07 -29.64
N MET A 434 11.34 29.17 -28.31
CA MET A 434 10.76 30.29 -27.55
C MET A 434 11.76 31.45 -27.31
N GLY A 435 12.94 31.43 -27.93
CA GLY A 435 13.94 32.50 -27.84
C GLY A 435 14.56 32.73 -26.45
N ARG A 436 14.49 31.75 -25.54
CA ARG A 436 15.02 31.83 -24.17
C ARG A 436 16.55 31.75 -24.14
N LYS A 437 17.13 32.40 -23.13
CA LYS A 437 18.57 32.43 -22.87
C LYS A 437 18.94 31.56 -21.67
N THR A 438 18.74 30.25 -21.77
CA THR A 438 19.14 29.30 -20.72
C THR A 438 20.62 28.92 -20.80
N ILE A 439 21.22 28.45 -19.69
CA ILE A 439 22.68 28.18 -19.63
C ILE A 439 23.15 27.22 -20.74
N PRO A 440 22.43 26.13 -21.08
CA PRO A 440 22.80 25.24 -22.18
C PRO A 440 22.68 25.81 -23.60
N LEU A 441 22.10 27.01 -23.75
CA LEU A 441 21.96 27.75 -25.02
C LEU A 441 22.93 28.94 -25.11
N ILE A 442 23.28 29.58 -23.98
CA ILE A 442 24.29 30.65 -23.95
C ILE A 442 25.71 30.08 -24.04
N TYR A 443 26.01 29.02 -23.29
CA TYR A 443 27.35 28.46 -23.17
C TYR A 443 27.47 27.14 -23.93
N SER A 444 28.70 26.76 -24.30
CA SER A 444 28.92 25.44 -24.89
C SER A 444 28.46 24.34 -23.92
N GLN A 445 27.86 23.28 -24.46
CA GLN A 445 27.25 22.23 -23.64
C GLN A 445 28.25 21.62 -22.64
N ARG A 446 29.53 21.52 -23.00
CA ARG A 446 30.60 21.06 -22.09
C ARG A 446 30.77 21.97 -20.87
N VAL A 447 30.74 23.30 -21.05
CA VAL A 447 30.83 24.28 -19.96
C VAL A 447 29.58 24.22 -19.08
N ALA A 448 28.38 24.18 -19.69
CA ALA A 448 27.13 24.10 -18.95
C ALA A 448 27.00 22.79 -18.14
N ARG A 449 27.46 21.66 -18.68
CA ARG A 449 27.47 20.35 -17.98
C ARG A 449 28.52 20.35 -16.86
N ALA A 450 29.70 20.92 -17.11
CA ALA A 450 30.74 21.06 -16.11
C ALA A 450 30.32 21.94 -14.92
N SER A 451 29.54 23.01 -15.13
CA SER A 451 29.06 23.85 -14.02
C SER A 451 28.07 23.12 -13.10
N VAL A 452 27.17 22.29 -13.64
CA VAL A 452 26.33 21.40 -12.80
C VAL A 452 27.20 20.42 -12.02
N ILE A 453 28.16 19.75 -12.68
CA ILE A 453 29.03 18.76 -12.04
C ILE A 453 29.89 19.36 -10.93
N LEU A 454 30.50 20.53 -11.15
CA LEU A 454 31.32 21.21 -10.14
C LEU A 454 30.47 21.72 -8.96
N ALA A 455 29.27 22.25 -9.22
CA ALA A 455 28.34 22.65 -8.17
C ALA A 455 27.87 21.45 -7.35
N MET A 456 27.47 20.35 -7.98
CA MET A 456 27.09 19.11 -7.29
C MET A 456 28.26 18.55 -6.46
N ALA A 457 29.49 18.53 -6.99
CA ALA A 457 30.67 18.07 -6.25
C ALA A 457 30.89 18.89 -4.97
N ALA A 458 30.81 20.23 -5.08
CA ALA A 458 30.98 21.14 -3.95
C ALA A 458 29.85 20.99 -2.91
N LEU A 459 28.60 20.82 -3.35
CA LEU A 459 27.45 20.56 -2.49
C LEU A 459 27.56 19.20 -1.79
N THR A 460 27.81 18.11 -2.52
CA THR A 460 27.97 16.77 -1.93
C THR A 460 29.12 16.75 -0.92
N TYR A 461 30.27 17.36 -1.20
CA TYR A 461 31.37 17.46 -0.22
C TYR A 461 31.00 18.33 0.98
N GLY A 462 30.55 19.56 0.75
CA GLY A 462 30.28 20.54 1.80
C GLY A 462 29.17 20.09 2.75
N LEU A 463 28.10 19.51 2.21
CA LEU A 463 26.94 19.04 2.97
C LEU A 463 27.23 17.70 3.66
N SER A 464 27.97 16.78 3.04
CA SER A 464 28.47 15.58 3.74
C SER A 464 29.41 15.94 4.90
N LYS A 465 30.24 16.99 4.75
CA LYS A 465 31.09 17.52 5.83
C LYS A 465 30.30 18.27 6.91
N ARG A 466 29.19 18.93 6.56
CA ARG A 466 28.33 19.68 7.49
C ARG A 466 27.48 18.76 8.38
N TRP A 467 27.12 17.58 7.88
CA TRP A 467 26.16 16.69 8.52
C TRP A 467 26.68 15.28 8.83
N SER A 468 27.89 14.93 8.39
CA SER A 468 28.58 13.65 8.68
C SER A 468 27.68 12.40 8.57
N PRO A 469 26.91 12.22 7.47
CA PRO A 469 25.99 11.09 7.36
C PRO A 469 26.75 9.75 7.29
N PRO A 470 26.11 8.61 7.59
CA PRO A 470 26.78 7.31 7.63
C PRO A 470 27.56 6.99 6.34
N PRO A 471 28.67 6.22 6.39
CA PRO A 471 29.48 5.93 5.20
C PRO A 471 28.71 5.30 4.04
N LEU A 472 27.65 4.53 4.31
CA LEU A 472 26.72 4.00 3.31
C LEU A 472 25.98 5.12 2.55
N VAL A 473 25.59 6.18 3.24
CA VAL A 473 24.88 7.34 2.69
C VAL A 473 25.84 8.26 1.93
N ILE A 474 27.05 8.49 2.45
CA ILE A 474 28.12 9.19 1.70
C ILE A 474 28.45 8.40 0.42
N GLY A 475 28.55 7.07 0.51
CA GLY A 475 28.75 6.19 -0.64
C GLY A 475 27.61 6.28 -1.67
N ALA A 476 26.36 6.26 -1.23
CA ALA A 476 25.19 6.41 -2.09
C ALA A 476 25.15 7.79 -2.77
N PHE A 477 25.40 8.88 -2.03
CA PHE A 477 25.47 10.24 -2.60
C PHE A 477 26.63 10.39 -3.58
N THR A 478 27.80 9.82 -3.27
CA THR A 478 28.96 9.81 -4.16
C THR A 478 28.69 8.98 -5.42
N ALA A 479 28.00 7.86 -5.31
CA ALA A 479 27.58 7.03 -6.45
C ALA A 479 26.55 7.75 -7.34
N LEU A 480 25.54 8.41 -6.76
CA LEU A 480 24.57 9.22 -7.49
C LEU A 480 25.22 10.44 -8.16
N PHE A 481 26.16 11.10 -7.47
CA PHE A 481 26.96 12.19 -8.02
C PHE A 481 27.82 11.72 -9.20
N ILE A 482 28.56 10.61 -9.07
CA ILE A 482 29.39 10.04 -10.13
C ILE A 482 28.50 9.61 -11.31
N MET A 483 27.38 8.92 -11.05
CA MET A 483 26.45 8.49 -12.09
C MET A 483 25.91 9.69 -12.89
N THR A 484 25.39 10.71 -12.20
CA THR A 484 24.88 11.94 -12.85
C THR A 484 25.98 12.69 -13.59
N SER A 485 27.20 12.71 -13.05
CA SER A 485 28.34 13.37 -13.70
C SER A 485 28.81 12.63 -14.95
N VAL A 486 28.83 11.29 -14.92
CA VAL A 486 29.20 10.46 -16.08
C VAL A 486 28.13 10.53 -17.16
N THR A 487 26.84 10.41 -16.81
CA THR A 487 25.78 10.51 -17.84
C THR A 487 25.71 11.90 -18.45
N LEU A 488 25.77 12.98 -17.65
CA LEU A 488 25.86 14.34 -18.17
C LEU A 488 27.10 14.56 -19.04
N SER A 489 28.24 13.95 -18.73
CA SER A 489 29.50 14.11 -19.49
C SER A 489 29.55 13.29 -20.79
N VAL A 490 28.86 12.15 -20.85
CA VAL A 490 28.94 11.21 -21.99
C VAL A 490 27.74 11.34 -22.94
N GLN A 491 26.55 11.66 -22.42
CA GLN A 491 25.33 11.79 -23.21
C GLN A 491 25.04 13.26 -23.51
N HIS A 492 24.70 13.55 -24.76
CA HIS A 492 24.54 14.94 -25.24
C HIS A 492 23.21 15.17 -26.00
N ARG A 493 22.38 14.14 -26.14
CA ARG A 493 21.07 14.22 -26.81
C ARG A 493 20.02 14.68 -25.81
N GLU A 494 19.11 15.54 -26.25
CA GLU A 494 18.03 16.08 -25.41
C GLU A 494 17.08 14.99 -24.87
N GLU A 495 16.90 13.90 -25.61
CA GLU A 495 16.15 12.72 -25.15
C GLU A 495 16.88 11.93 -24.04
N ASP A 496 18.21 11.95 -24.03
CA ASP A 496 19.01 11.38 -22.94
C ASP A 496 19.02 12.33 -21.74
N ASP A 497 19.06 13.64 -21.98
CA ASP A 497 18.95 14.65 -20.91
C ASP A 497 17.59 14.59 -20.19
N ARG A 498 16.50 14.25 -20.90
CA ARG A 498 15.19 13.94 -20.27
C ARG A 498 15.26 12.79 -19.27
N LYS A 499 16.14 11.80 -19.51
CA LYS A 499 16.38 10.65 -18.62
C LYS A 499 17.39 11.04 -17.52
N ASN A 500 18.38 11.86 -17.82
CA ASN A 500 19.41 12.30 -16.86
C ASN A 500 18.94 13.33 -15.84
N PHE A 501 17.93 14.14 -16.19
CA PHE A 501 17.30 15.04 -15.24
C PHE A 501 16.73 14.30 -14.01
N VAL A 502 16.24 13.07 -14.20
CA VAL A 502 15.72 12.21 -13.13
C VAL A 502 16.82 11.84 -12.11
N TRP A 503 18.03 11.51 -12.58
CA TRP A 503 19.19 11.28 -11.71
C TRP A 503 19.63 12.54 -10.97
N TYR A 504 19.58 13.68 -11.66
CA TYR A 504 19.83 14.99 -11.04
C TYR A 504 18.83 15.27 -9.90
N GLU A 505 17.52 15.15 -10.12
CA GLU A 505 16.51 15.38 -9.07
C GLU A 505 16.72 14.48 -7.84
N MET A 506 17.06 13.21 -8.05
CA MET A 506 17.34 12.26 -6.97
C MET A 506 18.60 12.65 -6.19
N SER A 507 19.65 13.12 -6.88
CA SER A 507 20.87 13.58 -6.22
C SER A 507 20.67 14.89 -5.43
N ALA A 508 19.90 15.83 -5.97
CA ALA A 508 19.72 17.18 -5.41
C ALA A 508 18.80 17.21 -4.18
N ASN A 509 17.70 16.46 -4.21
CA ASN A 509 16.72 16.47 -3.10
C ASN A 509 17.17 15.59 -1.91
N SER A 510 18.12 14.69 -2.09
CA SER A 510 18.52 13.71 -1.06
C SER A 510 19.51 14.25 -0.03
N ILE A 511 20.10 15.44 -0.22
CA ILE A 511 21.28 15.89 0.53
C ILE A 511 20.94 16.44 1.94
N ILE A 512 19.65 16.64 2.27
CA ILE A 512 19.19 17.48 3.40
C ILE A 512 18.65 16.63 4.58
N PRO A 513 19.25 16.71 5.79
CA PRO A 513 18.74 16.08 7.01
C PRO A 513 17.99 17.08 7.93
N PRO A 514 16.92 16.65 8.63
CA PRO A 514 16.28 17.44 9.69
C PRO A 514 17.13 17.45 10.99
N SER A 515 16.91 18.43 11.89
CA SER A 515 17.32 18.28 13.30
C SER A 515 16.24 18.68 14.30
N SER A 516 16.34 18.04 15.45
CA SER A 516 15.83 18.50 16.74
C SER A 516 16.04 20.00 16.96
N ILE A 517 14.98 20.69 17.38
CA ILE A 517 14.89 21.37 18.68
C ILE A 517 13.48 21.08 19.24
N ALA A 518 13.43 20.63 20.48
CA ALA A 518 12.45 21.00 21.49
C ALA A 518 13.16 20.81 22.84
N GLU A 519 12.68 21.44 23.92
CA GLU A 519 12.60 20.95 25.31
C GLU A 519 12.09 22.10 26.17
N HIS A 520 11.45 21.80 27.31
CA HIS A 520 10.91 22.76 28.28
C HIS A 520 9.75 23.64 27.74
N SER A 521 8.74 24.02 28.53
CA SER A 521 8.28 23.52 29.85
C SER A 521 6.81 23.91 30.09
N SER A 522 6.19 23.27 31.08
CA SER A 522 4.80 23.47 31.51
C SER A 522 4.42 24.91 31.87
N GLY A 523 3.16 25.27 31.60
CA GLY A 523 2.49 26.47 32.10
C GLY A 523 0.99 26.43 31.75
N ALA A 524 0.13 26.89 32.65
CA ALA A 524 -1.33 26.87 32.48
C ALA A 524 -1.94 28.25 32.76
N LEU A 525 -3.03 28.61 32.09
CA LEU A 525 -4.05 29.59 32.54
C LEU A 525 -5.27 29.64 31.58
N ASP A 526 -6.39 30.16 32.10
CA ASP A 526 -7.67 30.34 31.40
C ASP A 526 -7.66 31.49 30.36
N LEU A 527 -8.65 31.51 29.44
CA LEU A 527 -9.78 32.48 29.50
C LEU A 527 -10.78 32.41 28.34
N THR A 528 -12.05 32.23 28.71
CA THR A 528 -13.31 32.77 28.12
C THR A 528 -13.47 32.97 26.60
N SER A 529 -14.36 32.15 26.05
CA SER A 529 -15.40 32.43 25.04
C SER A 529 -15.66 33.88 24.58
N GLY A 530 -15.79 34.07 23.25
CA GLY A 530 -16.51 35.19 22.62
C GLY A 530 -17.47 34.68 21.53
N SER A 531 -18.76 34.97 21.65
CA SER A 531 -19.83 34.47 20.76
C SER A 531 -20.47 35.59 19.93
N TYR A 532 -20.74 35.35 18.63
CA TYR A 532 -21.70 36.16 17.87
C TYR A 532 -22.45 35.32 16.82
N THR A 533 -23.72 35.67 16.58
CA THR A 533 -24.69 34.93 15.75
C THR A 533 -25.21 35.76 14.55
N PRO A 534 -25.85 35.16 13.53
CA PRO A 534 -25.87 35.71 12.16
C PRO A 534 -27.21 36.25 11.64
N HIS A 535 -27.12 37.12 10.62
CA HIS A 535 -28.18 37.61 9.72
C HIS A 535 -27.53 37.94 8.35
N SER A 536 -28.18 37.92 7.16
CA SER A 536 -29.57 37.60 6.77
C SER A 536 -29.71 37.27 5.27
N THR A 537 -30.57 36.27 4.95
CA THR A 537 -31.42 36.07 3.74
C THR A 537 -31.02 36.51 2.31
N ILE A 538 -30.86 35.50 1.44
CA ILE A 538 -31.36 35.24 0.05
C ILE A 538 -31.98 36.38 -0.82
N PRO A 539 -31.82 36.31 -2.18
CA PRO A 539 -32.88 35.70 -3.02
C PRO A 539 -32.40 34.75 -4.16
N ASP A 540 -33.35 34.04 -4.79
CA ASP A 540 -33.20 32.93 -5.77
C ASP A 540 -32.82 33.40 -7.22
N SER A 541 -32.51 32.58 -8.24
CA SER A 541 -32.52 31.11 -8.50
C SER A 541 -31.47 30.80 -9.63
N PRO A 542 -31.14 29.55 -10.09
CA PRO A 542 -32.08 28.50 -10.53
C PRO A 542 -31.71 27.03 -10.17
N ARG A 543 -32.63 26.12 -10.52
CA ARG A 543 -32.63 24.65 -10.29
C ARG A 543 -31.26 23.97 -10.20
N SER A 544 -30.90 23.50 -9.01
CA SER A 544 -29.78 22.59 -8.75
C SER A 544 -30.10 21.13 -9.13
N LEU A 545 -29.11 20.36 -9.60
CA LEU A 545 -29.15 18.89 -9.45
C LEU A 545 -29.14 18.55 -7.95
N SER A 546 -29.73 17.42 -7.54
CA SER A 546 -29.67 17.04 -6.14
C SER A 546 -28.26 16.55 -5.77
N LEU A 547 -27.85 16.80 -4.53
CA LEU A 547 -26.59 16.29 -3.99
C LEU A 547 -26.56 14.74 -3.99
N MET A 548 -27.74 14.10 -3.89
CA MET A 548 -27.89 12.65 -3.91
C MET A 548 -27.48 12.06 -5.26
N ASP A 549 -27.92 12.66 -6.37
CA ASP A 549 -27.58 12.21 -7.74
C ASP A 549 -26.06 12.20 -7.98
N LEU A 550 -25.35 13.14 -7.34
CA LEU A 550 -23.89 13.28 -7.44
C LEU A 550 -23.15 12.24 -6.59
N LEU A 551 -23.62 12.00 -5.37
CA LEU A 551 -23.04 11.04 -4.43
C LEU A 551 -23.26 9.58 -4.89
N GLU A 552 -24.47 9.26 -5.36
CA GLU A 552 -24.82 7.92 -5.88
C GLU A 552 -23.92 7.52 -7.05
N ARG A 553 -23.71 8.42 -8.02
CA ARG A 553 -22.79 8.21 -9.14
C ARG A 553 -21.33 8.07 -8.68
N SER A 554 -20.93 8.81 -7.66
CA SER A 554 -19.55 8.78 -7.14
C SER A 554 -19.21 7.45 -6.46
N GLY A 555 -20.12 6.92 -5.62
CA GLY A 555 -19.90 5.66 -4.90
C GLY A 555 -19.77 4.44 -5.82
N GLY A 556 -20.61 4.36 -6.86
CA GLY A 556 -20.54 3.27 -7.85
C GLY A 556 -19.21 3.23 -8.63
N ASN A 557 -18.67 4.39 -8.97
CA ASN A 557 -17.39 4.52 -9.68
C ASN A 557 -16.19 4.05 -8.84
N PHE A 558 -16.20 4.31 -7.53
CA PHE A 558 -15.11 3.93 -6.63
C PHE A 558 -14.93 2.41 -6.50
N LEU A 559 -16.02 1.67 -6.26
CA LEU A 559 -15.99 0.20 -6.16
C LEU A 559 -15.60 -0.46 -7.49
N HIS A 560 -16.04 0.12 -8.62
CA HIS A 560 -15.57 -0.31 -9.94
C HIS A 560 -14.04 -0.17 -10.06
N GLY A 561 -13.49 0.97 -9.61
CA GLY A 561 -12.06 1.26 -9.56
C GLY A 561 -11.28 0.21 -8.76
N LEU A 562 -11.64 -0.05 -7.50
CA LEU A 562 -10.95 -1.03 -6.66
C LEU A 562 -10.94 -2.44 -7.27
N TYR A 563 -12.07 -2.90 -7.81
CA TYR A 563 -12.10 -4.21 -8.49
C TYR A 563 -11.37 -4.18 -9.85
N THR A 564 -11.14 -3.01 -10.47
CA THR A 564 -10.23 -2.90 -11.63
C THR A 564 -8.77 -2.99 -11.20
N LEU A 565 -8.38 -2.35 -10.08
CA LEU A 565 -7.02 -2.45 -9.53
C LEU A 565 -6.63 -3.89 -9.21
N PHE A 566 -7.48 -4.63 -8.48
CA PHE A 566 -7.26 -6.06 -8.18
C PHE A 566 -7.04 -6.92 -9.44
N LEU A 567 -7.68 -6.61 -10.56
CA LEU A 567 -7.51 -7.40 -11.79
C LEU A 567 -6.16 -7.16 -12.50
N PHE A 568 -5.41 -6.10 -12.16
CA PHE A 568 -4.02 -5.97 -12.61
C PHE A 568 -3.13 -7.02 -11.92
N THR A 569 -3.14 -7.07 -10.59
CA THR A 569 -2.20 -7.87 -9.76
C THR A 569 -2.65 -9.31 -9.49
N LYS A 570 -3.90 -9.67 -9.82
CA LYS A 570 -4.51 -11.00 -9.59
C LYS A 570 -3.67 -12.21 -10.00
N SER A 571 -2.90 -12.13 -11.09
CA SER A 571 -2.03 -13.23 -11.55
C SER A 571 -0.82 -13.47 -10.66
N ASP A 572 -0.43 -12.45 -9.88
CA ASP A 572 0.90 -12.30 -9.29
C ASP A 572 0.87 -12.41 -7.76
N ILE A 573 -0.34 -12.52 -7.17
CA ILE A 573 -0.57 -12.87 -5.77
C ILE A 573 0.25 -14.10 -5.31
N PRO A 574 0.20 -15.28 -5.97
CA PRO A 574 0.94 -16.47 -5.49
C PRO A 574 2.44 -16.42 -5.79
N LEU A 575 2.87 -15.61 -6.77
CA LEU A 575 4.24 -15.56 -7.26
C LEU A 575 5.07 -14.45 -6.64
N VAL A 576 4.51 -13.23 -6.52
CA VAL A 576 5.20 -12.02 -6.06
C VAL A 576 4.81 -11.68 -4.63
N ILE A 577 3.52 -11.47 -4.38
CA ILE A 577 3.02 -10.93 -3.10
C ILE A 577 3.27 -11.91 -1.96
N VAL A 578 2.77 -13.14 -2.10
CA VAL A 578 2.87 -14.16 -1.05
C VAL A 578 4.32 -14.50 -0.70
N PRO A 579 5.24 -14.80 -1.66
CA PRO A 579 6.63 -15.14 -1.31
C PRO A 579 7.43 -13.98 -0.70
N SER A 580 7.18 -12.74 -1.14
CA SER A 580 7.92 -11.57 -0.66
C SER A 580 7.53 -11.19 0.78
N LEU A 581 6.24 -11.22 1.12
CA LEU A 581 5.78 -11.02 2.49
C LEU A 581 6.21 -12.18 3.40
N ILE A 582 6.22 -13.42 2.88
CA ILE A 582 6.70 -14.60 3.59
C ILE A 582 8.19 -14.50 3.93
N ILE A 583 9.06 -14.16 2.98
CA ILE A 583 10.50 -14.05 3.29
C ILE A 583 10.79 -12.85 4.19
N ALA A 584 10.01 -11.77 4.08
CA ALA A 584 10.14 -10.64 4.97
C ALA A 584 9.89 -11.04 6.42
N TYR A 585 8.73 -11.65 6.69
CA TYR A 585 8.37 -12.17 8.01
C TYR A 585 9.36 -13.25 8.51
N ALA A 586 9.89 -14.08 7.62
CA ALA A 586 10.87 -15.10 7.98
C ALA A 586 12.25 -14.52 8.34
N ALA A 587 12.69 -13.44 7.68
CA ALA A 587 14.10 -13.01 7.69
C ALA A 587 14.39 -11.75 8.49
N ALA A 588 13.61 -10.67 8.27
CA ALA A 588 13.61 -9.54 9.20
C ALA A 588 13.01 -9.95 10.55
N GLY A 589 12.20 -11.01 10.53
CA GLY A 589 11.36 -11.30 11.66
C GLY A 589 10.22 -10.30 11.64
N PRO A 590 9.86 -9.67 12.78
CA PRO A 590 8.44 -9.37 12.88
C PRO A 590 8.07 -8.10 13.71
N THR A 591 7.38 -7.10 13.15
CA THR A 591 6.95 -5.82 13.80
C THR A 591 5.52 -5.30 13.47
N ASP A 592 4.49 -5.48 14.31
CA ASP A 592 3.10 -4.96 14.20
C ASP A 592 2.16 -5.43 13.02
N PRO A 593 0.87 -5.78 13.25
CA PRO A 593 -0.12 -5.92 12.16
C PRO A 593 -0.10 -4.80 11.11
N VAL A 594 0.05 -3.56 11.57
CA VAL A 594 0.17 -2.34 10.77
C VAL A 594 1.34 -2.48 9.81
N ALA A 595 2.50 -2.98 10.24
CA ALA A 595 3.65 -3.08 9.35
C ALA A 595 3.57 -4.26 8.36
N LEU A 596 2.83 -5.35 8.65
CA LEU A 596 2.49 -6.29 7.56
C LEU A 596 1.56 -5.62 6.55
N PHE A 597 0.54 -4.90 7.00
CA PHE A 597 -0.40 -4.22 6.10
C PHE A 597 0.30 -3.13 5.29
N HIS A 598 1.24 -2.38 5.88
CA HIS A 598 2.07 -1.42 5.19
C HIS A 598 3.07 -2.10 4.23
N ALA A 599 3.69 -3.22 4.59
CA ALA A 599 4.53 -3.98 3.66
C ALA A 599 3.72 -4.54 2.47
N PHE A 600 2.49 -4.99 2.71
CA PHE A 600 1.56 -5.41 1.66
C PHE A 600 1.17 -4.23 0.76
N LEU A 601 0.75 -3.09 1.32
CA LEU A 601 0.40 -1.89 0.53
C LEU A 601 1.61 -1.36 -0.26
N TRP A 602 2.80 -1.33 0.35
CA TRP A 602 4.04 -0.93 -0.29
C TRP A 602 4.35 -1.85 -1.47
N LEU A 603 4.31 -3.17 -1.27
CA LEU A 603 4.55 -4.13 -2.33
C LEU A 603 3.50 -4.03 -3.45
N GLU A 604 2.21 -3.98 -3.10
CA GLU A 604 1.10 -3.93 -4.06
C GLU A 604 1.16 -2.65 -4.90
N LEU A 605 1.50 -1.50 -4.32
CA LEU A 605 1.71 -0.25 -5.06
C LEU A 605 2.85 -0.38 -6.10
N HIS A 606 3.99 -0.97 -5.72
CA HIS A 606 5.11 -1.17 -6.65
C HIS A 606 4.78 -2.19 -7.75
N LEU A 607 4.12 -3.30 -7.39
CA LEU A 607 3.65 -4.32 -8.33
C LEU A 607 2.59 -3.79 -9.31
N LEU A 608 1.67 -2.95 -8.84
CA LEU A 608 0.65 -2.30 -9.66
C LEU A 608 1.28 -1.39 -10.73
N VAL A 609 2.34 -0.64 -10.40
CA VAL A 609 3.07 0.19 -11.36
C VAL A 609 3.70 -0.66 -12.47
N PHE A 610 4.28 -1.82 -12.12
CA PHE A 610 4.77 -2.77 -13.12
C PHE A 610 3.63 -3.30 -13.99
N GLU A 611 2.57 -3.83 -13.39
CA GLU A 611 1.52 -4.52 -14.13
C GLU A 611 0.67 -3.61 -15.02
N ILE A 612 0.40 -2.35 -14.62
CA ILE A 612 -0.27 -1.39 -15.52
C ILE A 612 0.55 -1.18 -16.80
N LYS A 613 1.88 -1.10 -16.69
CA LYS A 613 2.77 -0.89 -17.85
C LYS A 613 2.94 -2.16 -18.68
N ASN A 614 3.15 -3.30 -18.02
CA ASN A 614 3.26 -4.62 -18.63
C ASN A 614 2.02 -4.95 -19.47
N GLN A 615 0.83 -4.78 -18.89
CA GLN A 615 -0.46 -5.07 -19.55
C GLN A 615 -0.80 -4.07 -20.67
N ALA A 616 -0.35 -2.82 -20.58
CA ALA A 616 -0.55 -1.83 -21.63
C ALA A 616 0.27 -2.14 -22.90
N LEU A 617 1.39 -2.87 -22.75
CA LEU A 617 2.23 -3.36 -23.85
C LEU A 617 1.81 -4.76 -24.32
N GLY A 618 1.30 -5.60 -23.42
CA GLY A 618 0.94 -7.01 -23.65
C GLY A 618 -0.52 -7.29 -24.06
N ILE A 619 -1.26 -6.32 -24.61
CA ILE A 619 -2.72 -6.45 -24.82
C ILE A 619 -3.12 -7.68 -25.65
N GLU A 620 -2.40 -7.98 -26.73
CA GLU A 620 -2.71 -9.11 -27.62
C GLU A 620 -2.31 -10.47 -27.01
N GLU A 621 -1.25 -10.51 -26.20
CA GLU A 621 -0.89 -11.68 -25.38
C GLU A 621 -1.96 -11.95 -24.32
N ASP A 622 -2.34 -10.92 -23.55
CA ASP A 622 -3.34 -11.05 -22.49
C ASP A 622 -4.74 -11.36 -23.06
N ARG A 623 -5.04 -10.97 -24.32
CA ARG A 623 -6.27 -11.37 -25.03
C ARG A 623 -6.39 -12.88 -25.21
N LEU A 624 -5.26 -13.58 -25.35
CA LEU A 624 -5.21 -15.05 -25.50
C LEU A 624 -4.96 -15.76 -24.15
N CYS A 625 -4.06 -15.24 -23.34
CA CYS A 625 -3.55 -15.92 -22.15
C CYS A 625 -4.26 -15.53 -20.84
N LYS A 626 -4.76 -14.30 -20.72
CA LYS A 626 -5.31 -13.73 -19.46
C LYS A 626 -6.49 -12.79 -19.71
N PRO A 627 -7.57 -13.21 -20.40
CA PRO A 627 -8.62 -12.32 -20.92
C PRO A 627 -9.46 -11.58 -19.86
N TYR A 628 -9.26 -11.87 -18.57
CA TYR A 628 -9.86 -11.16 -17.45
C TYR A 628 -9.12 -9.86 -17.07
N ARG A 629 -7.96 -9.55 -17.66
CA ARG A 629 -7.16 -8.35 -17.32
C ARG A 629 -7.86 -7.05 -17.74
N PRO A 630 -7.65 -5.91 -17.04
CA PRO A 630 -8.44 -4.68 -17.21
C PRO A 630 -8.58 -4.13 -18.63
N PHE A 631 -7.51 -4.13 -19.42
CA PHE A 631 -7.56 -3.59 -20.79
C PHE A 631 -8.30 -4.51 -21.76
N VAL A 632 -8.08 -5.83 -21.66
CA VAL A 632 -8.75 -6.82 -22.52
C VAL A 632 -10.24 -6.92 -22.20
N SER A 633 -10.59 -6.89 -20.91
CA SER A 633 -11.97 -6.95 -20.43
C SER A 633 -12.72 -5.61 -20.56
N ASN A 634 -12.15 -4.60 -21.24
CA ASN A 634 -12.69 -3.25 -21.43
C ASN A 634 -13.05 -2.52 -20.12
N ARG A 635 -12.43 -2.89 -18.99
CA ARG A 635 -12.63 -2.27 -17.66
C ARG A 635 -11.69 -1.10 -17.38
N ALA A 636 -10.66 -0.93 -18.19
CA ALA A 636 -9.83 0.27 -18.26
C ALA A 636 -9.53 0.58 -19.73
N SER A 637 -9.51 1.86 -20.12
CA SER A 637 -9.07 2.26 -21.46
C SER A 637 -7.59 2.61 -21.45
N LEU A 638 -6.91 2.45 -22.60
CA LEU A 638 -5.49 2.78 -22.73
C LEU A 638 -5.20 4.28 -22.48
N LYS A 639 -6.18 5.16 -22.72
CA LYS A 639 -6.12 6.60 -22.42
C LYS A 639 -6.15 6.89 -20.91
N TYR A 640 -6.82 6.04 -20.13
CA TYR A 640 -6.80 6.12 -18.66
C TYR A 640 -5.64 5.34 -18.03
N ALA A 641 -5.08 4.33 -18.71
CA ALA A 641 -3.92 3.56 -18.25
C ALA A 641 -2.75 4.44 -17.78
N GLN A 642 -2.38 5.45 -18.58
CA GLN A 642 -1.30 6.39 -18.23
C GLN A 642 -1.59 7.19 -16.96
N HIS A 643 -2.85 7.57 -16.72
CA HIS A 643 -3.25 8.31 -15.52
C HIS A 643 -3.14 7.42 -14.27
N ILE A 644 -3.62 6.18 -14.34
CA ILE A 644 -3.53 5.22 -13.22
C ILE A 644 -2.05 4.84 -12.97
N TYR A 645 -1.23 4.67 -14.02
CA TYR A 645 0.21 4.43 -13.91
C TYR A 645 0.94 5.56 -13.16
N ILE A 646 0.70 6.82 -13.54
CA ILE A 646 1.33 7.99 -12.91
C ILE A 646 0.89 8.12 -11.44
N ILE A 647 -0.40 7.92 -11.14
CA ILE A 647 -0.92 7.95 -9.78
C ILE A 647 -0.27 6.84 -8.94
N ALA A 648 -0.29 5.59 -9.41
CA ALA A 648 0.33 4.46 -8.70
C ALA A 648 1.85 4.67 -8.48
N LEU A 649 2.56 5.25 -9.46
CA LEU A 649 3.99 5.57 -9.38
C LEU A 649 4.26 6.62 -8.30
N ALA A 650 3.48 7.70 -8.29
CA ALA A 650 3.58 8.75 -7.28
C ALA A 650 3.26 8.22 -5.87
N THR A 651 2.18 7.44 -5.71
CA THR A 651 1.81 6.84 -4.43
C THR A 651 2.87 5.85 -3.94
N ALA A 652 3.41 5.00 -4.82
CA ALA A 652 4.50 4.09 -4.50
C ALA A 652 5.75 4.84 -3.97
N PHE A 653 6.16 5.92 -4.64
CA PHE A 653 7.24 6.77 -4.15
C PHE A 653 6.94 7.42 -2.80
N CYS A 654 5.80 8.10 -2.64
CA CYS A 654 5.44 8.78 -1.39
C CYS A 654 5.41 7.83 -0.19
N TYR A 655 4.85 6.64 -0.37
CA TYR A 655 4.79 5.61 0.66
C TYR A 655 6.17 5.02 0.98
N SER A 656 7.09 5.04 0.02
CA SER A 656 8.50 4.65 0.22
C SER A 656 9.30 5.71 0.96
N PHE A 657 9.00 7.00 0.78
CA PHE A 657 9.58 8.06 1.61
C PHE A 657 9.15 7.94 3.07
N TYR A 658 7.86 7.68 3.33
CA TYR A 658 7.32 7.39 4.66
C TYR A 658 8.09 6.24 5.36
N HIS A 659 8.33 5.14 4.64
CA HIS A 659 9.10 3.99 5.14
C HIS A 659 10.62 4.07 4.98
N ARG A 660 11.20 5.23 4.60
CA ARG A 660 12.66 5.41 4.38
C ARG A 660 13.27 4.43 3.36
N LEU A 661 12.46 3.94 2.43
CA LEU A 661 12.76 2.90 1.44
C LEU A 661 13.08 3.41 0.03
N GLN A 662 13.19 4.72 -0.14
CA GLN A 662 13.51 5.39 -1.42
C GLN A 662 14.59 4.65 -2.24
N LEU A 663 15.73 4.27 -1.66
CA LEU A 663 16.78 3.50 -2.37
C LEU A 663 16.26 2.21 -3.04
N VAL A 664 15.44 1.43 -2.33
CA VAL A 664 14.90 0.15 -2.81
C VAL A 664 13.89 0.38 -3.93
N THR A 665 13.09 1.42 -3.80
CA THR A 665 12.13 1.89 -4.82
C THR A 665 12.83 2.39 -6.08
N LEU A 666 13.94 3.12 -5.94
CA LEU A 666 14.77 3.56 -7.06
C LEU A 666 15.41 2.38 -7.78
N MET A 667 15.96 1.42 -7.04
CA MET A 667 16.48 0.16 -7.60
C MET A 667 15.37 -0.60 -8.34
N TYR A 668 14.17 -0.70 -7.76
CA TYR A 668 13.02 -1.38 -8.38
C TYR A 668 12.59 -0.73 -9.70
N PHE A 669 12.38 0.59 -9.73
CA PHE A 669 11.95 1.29 -10.94
C PHE A 669 13.05 1.35 -12.02
N PHE A 670 14.33 1.45 -11.64
CA PHE A 670 15.44 1.25 -12.58
C PHE A 670 15.38 -0.15 -13.21
N GLY A 671 15.10 -1.19 -12.41
CA GLY A 671 14.89 -2.55 -12.89
C GLY A 671 13.74 -2.67 -13.90
N ILE A 672 12.63 -1.97 -13.68
CA ILE A 672 11.48 -1.94 -14.61
C ILE A 672 11.86 -1.25 -15.92
N THR A 673 12.49 -0.08 -15.87
CA THR A 673 12.91 0.66 -17.08
C THR A 673 13.95 -0.13 -17.88
N ALA A 674 14.85 -0.87 -17.20
CA ALA A 674 15.76 -1.80 -17.85
C ALA A 674 15.03 -3.01 -18.48
N HIS A 675 13.99 -3.53 -17.82
CA HIS A 675 13.22 -4.68 -18.31
C HIS A 675 12.39 -4.35 -19.56
N ASN A 676 11.63 -3.24 -19.49
CA ASN A 676 10.65 -2.83 -20.51
C ASN A 676 11.24 -1.82 -21.51
N GLU A 677 11.59 -0.61 -21.08
CA GLU A 677 12.00 0.48 -21.98
C GLU A 677 13.36 0.27 -22.68
N LEU A 678 14.32 -0.40 -22.03
CA LEU A 678 15.57 -0.83 -22.67
C LEU A 678 15.46 -2.19 -23.36
N GLU A 679 14.25 -2.77 -23.41
CA GLU A 679 13.89 -4.07 -24.00
C GLU A 679 14.73 -5.28 -23.55
N LEU A 680 15.48 -5.18 -22.44
CA LEU A 680 16.41 -6.24 -22.03
C LEU A 680 15.69 -7.55 -21.66
N ALA A 681 14.39 -7.51 -21.36
CA ALA A 681 13.54 -8.69 -21.22
C ALA A 681 13.44 -9.56 -22.49
N LYS A 682 13.79 -9.03 -23.68
CA LYS A 682 13.91 -9.81 -24.93
C LYS A 682 15.12 -10.75 -24.91
N ILE A 683 16.08 -10.55 -24.01
CA ILE A 683 17.25 -11.41 -23.80
C ILE A 683 16.97 -12.29 -22.56
N ALA A 684 16.73 -13.59 -22.76
CA ALA A 684 16.22 -14.48 -21.72
C ALA A 684 17.00 -14.50 -20.38
N VAL A 685 18.33 -14.34 -20.44
CA VAL A 685 19.18 -14.27 -19.23
C VAL A 685 18.97 -12.94 -18.48
N LEU A 686 18.89 -11.82 -19.21
CA LEU A 686 18.63 -10.51 -18.60
C LEU A 686 17.19 -10.39 -18.11
N LYS A 687 16.20 -11.02 -18.78
CA LYS A 687 14.83 -11.19 -18.27
C LYS A 687 14.84 -11.75 -16.85
N ASN A 688 15.49 -12.90 -16.65
CA ASN A 688 15.56 -13.55 -15.33
C ASN A 688 16.28 -12.68 -14.29
N ILE A 689 17.43 -12.09 -14.65
CA ILE A 689 18.22 -11.25 -13.73
C ILE A 689 17.46 -10.00 -13.30
N LEU A 690 16.79 -9.30 -14.23
CA LEU A 690 16.02 -8.10 -13.94
C LEU A 690 14.74 -8.40 -13.16
N SER A 691 14.08 -9.55 -13.44
CA SER A 691 13.00 -10.02 -12.57
C SER A 691 13.54 -10.36 -11.17
N GLY A 692 14.66 -11.08 -11.05
CA GLY A 692 15.27 -11.41 -9.75
C GLY A 692 15.71 -10.19 -8.95
N TRP A 693 16.18 -9.14 -9.63
CA TRP A 693 16.43 -7.82 -9.04
C TRP A 693 15.14 -7.19 -8.51
N GLY A 694 14.04 -7.21 -9.27
CA GLY A 694 12.73 -6.76 -8.82
C GLY A 694 12.22 -7.51 -7.59
N TYR A 695 12.34 -8.85 -7.59
CA TYR A 695 12.05 -9.71 -6.44
C TYR A 695 12.92 -9.40 -5.21
N ALA A 696 14.21 -9.13 -5.39
CA ALA A 696 15.11 -8.72 -4.31
C ALA A 696 14.70 -7.37 -3.71
N CYS A 697 14.24 -6.42 -4.53
CA CYS A 697 13.70 -5.15 -4.06
C CYS A 697 12.38 -5.34 -3.29
N PHE A 698 11.47 -6.20 -3.76
CA PHE A 698 10.25 -6.55 -3.03
C PHE A 698 10.54 -7.20 -1.67
N ALA A 699 11.52 -8.09 -1.61
CA ALA A 699 11.98 -8.75 -0.38
C ALA A 699 12.61 -7.75 0.59
N TRP A 700 13.52 -6.88 0.13
CA TRP A 700 14.16 -5.84 0.95
C TRP A 700 13.13 -4.83 1.47
N GLY A 701 12.28 -4.29 0.61
CA GLY A 701 11.27 -3.30 1.01
C GLY A 701 10.30 -3.85 2.05
N SER A 702 9.75 -5.05 1.79
CA SER A 702 8.93 -5.75 2.77
C SER A 702 9.69 -5.99 4.08
N MET A 703 10.93 -6.51 4.04
CA MET A 703 11.76 -6.76 5.24
C MET A 703 12.01 -5.53 6.09
N TYR A 704 12.24 -4.36 5.47
CA TYR A 704 12.58 -3.15 6.20
C TYR A 704 11.39 -2.64 7.02
N ILE A 705 10.20 -2.63 6.41
CA ILE A 705 8.94 -2.28 7.10
C ILE A 705 8.63 -3.29 8.22
N ILE A 706 8.93 -4.56 7.98
CA ILE A 706 8.69 -5.72 8.87
C ILE A 706 9.78 -5.91 9.95
N GLY A 707 10.78 -5.02 9.99
CA GLY A 707 11.93 -5.09 10.92
C GLY A 707 12.12 -3.87 11.82
N MET A 708 11.21 -2.89 11.83
CA MET A 708 11.32 -1.70 12.69
C MET A 708 10.47 -1.80 13.96
N PRO A 709 11.07 -1.86 15.17
CA PRO A 709 10.31 -2.03 16.41
C PRO A 709 9.44 -0.80 16.71
N THR A 710 8.18 -1.07 17.05
CA THR A 710 7.05 -0.13 16.92
C THR A 710 6.86 0.83 18.12
N VAL A 711 7.84 0.91 19.01
CA VAL A 711 7.67 1.37 20.40
C VAL A 711 7.89 2.88 20.61
N ILE A 712 8.46 3.61 19.63
CA ILE A 712 8.84 5.04 19.78
C ILE A 712 7.78 5.99 19.15
N CYS A 713 6.51 5.57 19.11
CA CYS A 713 5.46 6.23 18.32
C CYS A 713 4.20 6.65 19.11
N VAL A 714 4.23 6.67 20.45
CA VAL A 714 3.10 7.10 21.28
C VAL A 714 3.54 8.13 22.32
N PHE A 715 3.14 9.38 22.11
CA PHE A 715 2.95 10.44 23.13
C PHE A 715 3.98 10.54 24.28
N ASP A 716 5.28 10.68 23.98
CA ASP A 716 6.22 11.28 24.93
C ASP A 716 7.12 12.34 24.27
N PHE A 717 6.64 13.58 24.31
CA PHE A 717 7.33 14.76 23.76
C PHE A 717 8.48 15.27 24.65
N HIS A 718 8.72 14.65 25.80
CA HIS A 718 9.80 15.03 26.73
C HIS A 718 10.96 14.03 26.68
N LEU A 719 10.72 12.75 26.41
CA LEU A 719 11.78 11.73 26.40
C LEU A 719 12.53 11.61 25.05
N MET A 720 11.93 12.00 23.91
CA MET A 720 12.59 11.91 22.59
C MET A 720 13.83 12.81 22.45
N LEU A 721 14.09 13.67 23.42
CA LEU A 721 15.22 14.60 23.44
C LEU A 721 16.42 14.04 24.23
N LEU A 722 16.17 13.12 25.17
CA LEU A 722 17.21 12.37 25.87
C LEU A 722 17.71 11.15 25.08
N VAL A 723 17.01 10.73 24.01
CA VAL A 723 17.48 9.68 23.07
C VAL A 723 18.28 10.27 21.88
N PHE A 724 18.94 11.40 22.10
CA PHE A 724 20.07 11.86 21.29
C PHE A 724 21.43 11.33 21.81
N ASP A 725 21.45 10.37 22.74
CA ASP A 725 22.66 9.58 23.00
C ASP A 725 22.71 8.26 22.18
N LYS A 726 23.87 8.04 21.55
CA LYS A 726 24.41 6.78 20.98
C LYS A 726 23.43 5.69 20.46
N GLY A 727 22.68 6.02 19.41
CA GLY A 727 22.63 5.21 18.18
C GLY A 727 21.88 3.87 18.16
N HIS A 728 20.73 3.85 17.48
CA HIS A 728 20.05 2.65 16.99
C HIS A 728 19.65 2.74 15.51
N HIS A 729 20.62 2.85 14.61
CA HIS A 729 20.44 2.26 13.27
C HIS A 729 20.54 0.74 13.42
N GLN A 730 19.44 0.01 13.26
CA GLN A 730 19.53 -1.41 12.95
C GLN A 730 19.67 -1.55 11.43
N PRO A 731 20.86 -1.92 10.88
CA PRO A 731 20.95 -2.34 9.50
C PRO A 731 20.11 -3.61 9.29
N LEU A 732 19.82 -3.97 8.03
CA LEU A 732 19.27 -5.28 7.72
C LEU A 732 20.12 -6.35 8.44
N SER A 733 19.47 -7.23 9.21
CA SER A 733 20.17 -8.30 9.92
C SER A 733 20.95 -9.17 8.93
N SER A 734 21.99 -9.87 9.40
CA SER A 734 22.71 -10.83 8.55
C SER A 734 21.75 -11.82 7.87
N THR A 735 20.74 -12.29 8.61
CA THR A 735 19.61 -13.08 8.12
C THR A 735 18.87 -12.40 6.96
N SER A 736 18.49 -11.13 7.12
CA SER A 736 17.79 -10.33 6.10
C SER A 736 18.64 -10.10 4.84
N ILE A 737 19.94 -9.78 4.99
CA ILE A 737 20.85 -9.57 3.85
C ILE A 737 21.00 -10.88 3.06
N HIS A 738 21.23 -12.00 3.76
CA HIS A 738 21.29 -13.32 3.12
C HIS A 738 19.96 -13.69 2.45
N ALA A 739 18.82 -13.29 3.02
CA ALA A 739 17.50 -13.55 2.46
C ALA A 739 17.25 -12.75 1.17
N VAL A 740 17.56 -11.45 1.12
CA VAL A 740 17.48 -10.63 -0.11
C VAL A 740 18.38 -11.20 -1.22
N ALA A 741 19.63 -11.54 -0.90
CA ALA A 741 20.56 -12.17 -1.84
C ALA A 741 20.07 -13.55 -2.31
N THR A 742 19.41 -14.31 -1.42
CA THR A 742 18.80 -15.60 -1.75
C THR A 742 17.64 -15.44 -2.72
N THR A 743 16.71 -14.50 -2.49
CA THR A 743 15.61 -14.19 -3.40
C THR A 743 16.11 -13.78 -4.79
N PHE A 744 17.13 -12.92 -4.86
CA PHE A 744 17.80 -12.56 -6.12
C PHE A 744 18.31 -13.79 -6.88
N LEU A 745 19.10 -14.64 -6.19
CA LEU A 745 19.73 -15.82 -6.79
C LEU A 745 18.71 -16.87 -7.24
N ILE A 746 17.64 -17.10 -6.47
CA ILE A 746 16.60 -18.06 -6.87
C ILE A 746 15.98 -17.62 -8.20
N PHE A 747 15.36 -16.43 -8.25
CA PHE A 747 14.62 -16.04 -9.45
C PHE A 747 15.54 -15.76 -10.66
N SER A 748 16.77 -15.28 -10.44
CA SER A 748 17.74 -15.10 -11.53
C SER A 748 18.15 -16.42 -12.21
N LEU A 749 18.18 -17.53 -11.45
CA LEU A 749 18.57 -18.85 -11.97
C LEU A 749 17.37 -19.69 -12.43
N THR A 750 16.19 -19.58 -11.80
CA THR A 750 15.02 -20.42 -12.11
C THR A 750 13.82 -19.66 -12.69
N GLY A 751 13.91 -18.34 -12.92
CA GLY A 751 12.81 -17.51 -13.43
C GLY A 751 12.21 -17.97 -14.76
N HIS A 752 13.00 -18.62 -15.63
CA HIS A 752 12.56 -19.23 -16.88
C HIS A 752 11.68 -20.48 -16.70
N ALA A 753 11.45 -20.96 -15.48
CA ALA A 753 10.47 -22.00 -15.19
C ALA A 753 9.04 -21.57 -15.57
N GLN A 754 8.73 -20.27 -15.52
CA GLN A 754 7.41 -19.74 -15.92
C GLN A 754 7.20 -19.77 -17.44
N ASP A 755 8.26 -19.55 -18.22
CA ASP A 755 8.22 -19.48 -19.68
C ASP A 755 7.68 -20.79 -20.31
N PHE A 756 7.73 -21.92 -19.59
CA PHE A 756 7.23 -23.22 -20.05
C PHE A 756 5.71 -23.33 -20.19
N ARG A 757 4.94 -22.58 -19.37
CA ARG A 757 3.46 -22.60 -19.35
C ARG A 757 2.81 -21.59 -20.30
N ASP A 758 3.61 -20.67 -20.82
CA ASP A 758 3.21 -19.50 -21.61
C ASP A 758 3.92 -19.46 -22.99
N ARG A 759 4.53 -20.59 -23.40
CA ARG A 759 5.33 -20.75 -24.64
C ARG A 759 4.60 -20.30 -25.91
N SER A 760 3.31 -20.61 -26.01
CA SER A 760 2.49 -20.21 -27.16
C SER A 760 2.32 -18.68 -27.24
N GLY A 761 2.12 -18.02 -26.09
CA GLY A 761 2.05 -16.55 -26.00
C GLY A 761 3.40 -15.89 -26.28
N ASP A 762 4.48 -16.39 -25.68
CA ASP A 762 5.84 -15.90 -25.94
C ASP A 762 6.21 -16.00 -27.44
N ALA A 763 5.87 -17.12 -28.09
CA ALA A 763 6.15 -17.33 -29.50
C ALA A 763 5.32 -16.39 -30.41
N LEU A 764 4.04 -16.18 -30.11
CA LEU A 764 3.18 -15.22 -30.83
C LEU A 764 3.68 -13.77 -30.67
N MET A 765 4.24 -13.41 -29.51
CA MET A 765 4.86 -12.11 -29.26
C MET A 765 6.32 -12.01 -29.74
N GLY A 766 6.84 -13.03 -30.44
CA GLY A 766 8.21 -13.05 -30.98
C GLY A 766 9.32 -13.05 -29.92
N ARG A 767 9.00 -13.39 -28.65
CA ARG A 767 9.97 -13.40 -27.55
C ARG A 767 10.92 -14.59 -27.67
N LYS A 768 12.19 -14.35 -27.37
CA LYS A 768 13.23 -15.38 -27.31
C LYS A 768 13.45 -15.81 -25.86
N THR A 769 12.54 -16.64 -25.33
CA THR A 769 12.67 -17.23 -23.98
C THR A 769 13.41 -18.57 -24.00
N ILE A 770 13.95 -19.02 -22.86
CA ILE A 770 14.80 -20.23 -22.79
C ILE A 770 14.11 -21.48 -23.37
N PRO A 771 12.81 -21.73 -23.13
CA PRO A 771 12.10 -22.88 -23.71
C PRO A 771 11.84 -22.80 -25.24
N LEU A 772 12.08 -21.64 -25.85
CA LEU A 772 11.95 -21.40 -27.30
C LEU A 772 13.33 -21.33 -28.00
N ILE A 773 14.38 -20.85 -27.32
CA ILE A 773 15.75 -20.82 -27.84
C ILE A 773 16.37 -22.23 -27.84
N TYR A 774 16.22 -22.97 -26.74
CA TYR A 774 16.92 -24.24 -26.53
C TYR A 774 15.99 -25.44 -26.71
N SER A 775 16.58 -26.60 -27.01
CA SER A 775 15.83 -27.85 -27.03
C SER A 775 15.17 -28.10 -25.66
N GLN A 776 13.96 -28.66 -25.66
CA GLN A 776 13.18 -28.86 -24.43
C GLN A 776 13.95 -29.64 -23.37
N ARG A 777 14.83 -30.59 -23.75
CA ARG A 777 15.71 -31.31 -22.81
C ARG A 777 16.70 -30.37 -22.12
N VAL A 778 17.38 -29.49 -22.85
CA VAL A 778 18.35 -28.53 -22.31
C VAL A 778 17.67 -27.48 -21.44
N ALA A 779 16.57 -26.90 -21.90
CA ALA A 779 15.82 -25.89 -21.15
C ALA A 779 15.22 -26.45 -19.84
N ARG A 780 14.77 -27.72 -19.83
CA ARG A 780 14.24 -28.38 -18.62
C ARG A 780 15.39 -28.77 -17.68
N ALA A 781 16.51 -29.24 -18.23
CA ALA A 781 17.71 -29.52 -17.44
C ALA A 781 18.27 -28.28 -16.74
N SER A 782 18.25 -27.08 -17.35
CA SER A 782 18.72 -25.86 -16.69
C SER A 782 17.87 -25.48 -15.47
N VAL A 783 16.54 -25.62 -15.54
CA VAL A 783 15.67 -25.45 -14.35
C VAL A 783 16.02 -26.48 -13.28
N VAL A 784 16.12 -27.76 -13.64
CA VAL A 784 16.41 -28.86 -12.68
C VAL A 784 17.75 -28.67 -11.99
N LEU A 785 18.81 -28.36 -12.73
CA LEU A 785 20.16 -28.16 -12.19
C LEU A 785 20.24 -26.91 -11.30
N ALA A 786 19.59 -25.81 -11.71
CA ALA A 786 19.50 -24.61 -10.89
C ALA A 786 18.72 -24.86 -9.59
N MET A 787 17.55 -25.51 -9.65
CA MET A 787 16.79 -25.89 -8.46
C MET A 787 17.55 -26.86 -7.56
N ALA A 788 18.34 -27.79 -8.11
CA ALA A 788 19.16 -28.72 -7.33
C ALA A 788 20.26 -27.99 -6.54
N ALA A 789 21.03 -27.14 -7.24
CA ALA A 789 22.10 -26.34 -6.63
C ALA A 789 21.54 -25.36 -5.57
N LEU A 790 20.45 -24.68 -5.87
CA LEU A 790 19.75 -23.80 -4.93
C LEU A 790 19.22 -24.60 -3.73
N THR A 791 18.54 -25.73 -3.94
CA THR A 791 18.02 -26.56 -2.83
C THR A 791 19.13 -27.01 -1.89
N TYR A 792 20.26 -27.49 -2.43
CA TYR A 792 21.41 -27.86 -1.61
C TYR A 792 21.98 -26.67 -0.83
N GLY A 793 22.22 -25.53 -1.51
CA GLY A 793 22.78 -24.32 -0.89
C GLY A 793 21.86 -23.73 0.19
N LEU A 794 20.56 -23.68 -0.07
CA LEU A 794 19.51 -23.23 0.85
C LEU A 794 19.45 -24.10 2.11
N LEU A 795 19.34 -25.42 1.95
CA LEU A 795 19.25 -26.34 3.09
C LEU A 795 20.53 -26.29 3.94
N ARG A 796 21.70 -26.10 3.32
CA ARG A 796 22.97 -25.90 4.02
C ARG A 796 23.02 -24.54 4.76
N ARG A 797 22.67 -23.43 4.10
CA ARG A 797 22.72 -22.08 4.68
C ARG A 797 21.75 -21.91 5.85
N TRP A 798 20.51 -22.38 5.71
CA TRP A 798 19.44 -22.14 6.68
C TRP A 798 19.24 -23.29 7.68
N SER A 799 19.86 -24.46 7.44
CA SER A 799 19.90 -25.64 8.33
C SER A 799 18.55 -25.98 9.02
N PRO A 800 17.47 -26.21 8.26
CA PRO A 800 16.14 -26.43 8.82
C PRO A 800 15.98 -27.85 9.40
N PRO A 801 14.92 -28.12 10.20
CA PRO A 801 14.66 -29.44 10.78
C PRO A 801 14.47 -30.56 9.72
N PRO A 802 14.74 -31.84 10.03
CA PRO A 802 14.67 -32.94 9.07
C PRO A 802 13.34 -33.08 8.32
N LEU A 803 12.21 -32.78 8.97
CA LEU A 803 10.89 -32.76 8.34
C LEU A 803 10.80 -31.72 7.20
N VAL A 804 11.43 -30.56 7.38
CA VAL A 804 11.47 -29.45 6.41
C VAL A 804 12.50 -29.71 5.31
N VAL A 805 13.64 -30.34 5.65
CA VAL A 805 14.61 -30.89 4.68
C VAL A 805 13.91 -31.88 3.75
N GLY A 806 13.21 -32.86 4.32
CA GLY A 806 12.44 -33.87 3.58
C GLY A 806 11.33 -33.25 2.73
N ALA A 807 10.59 -32.28 3.29
CA ALA A 807 9.60 -31.52 2.55
C ALA A 807 10.21 -30.82 1.34
N ILE A 808 11.14 -29.88 1.52
CA ILE A 808 11.74 -29.08 0.42
C ILE A 808 12.41 -29.97 -0.63
N THR A 809 13.11 -31.02 -0.22
CA THR A 809 13.73 -32.00 -1.13
C THR A 809 12.67 -32.70 -1.98
N PHE A 810 11.53 -33.09 -1.41
CA PHE A 810 10.42 -33.66 -2.17
C PHE A 810 9.88 -32.68 -3.23
N LEU A 811 9.72 -31.39 -2.89
CA LEU A 811 9.16 -30.38 -3.80
C LEU A 811 10.09 -30.18 -5.00
N PHE A 812 11.40 -30.09 -4.73
CA PHE A 812 12.45 -30.06 -5.76
C PHE A 812 12.42 -31.32 -6.63
N LEU A 813 12.47 -32.51 -6.04
CA LEU A 813 12.50 -33.78 -6.77
C LEU A 813 11.28 -33.94 -7.68
N MET A 814 10.08 -33.65 -7.17
CA MET A 814 8.86 -33.80 -7.97
C MET A 814 8.66 -32.71 -9.01
N THR A 815 9.07 -31.46 -8.75
CA THR A 815 9.14 -30.45 -9.82
C THR A 815 10.06 -30.95 -10.93
N SER A 816 11.22 -31.49 -10.55
CA SER A 816 12.21 -32.00 -11.50
C SER A 816 11.70 -33.19 -12.31
N VAL A 817 11.05 -34.17 -11.67
CA VAL A 817 10.41 -35.32 -12.34
C VAL A 817 9.32 -34.83 -13.31
N LEU A 818 8.46 -33.90 -12.90
CA LEU A 818 7.34 -33.48 -13.74
C LEU A 818 7.76 -32.59 -14.90
N PHE A 819 8.69 -31.65 -14.69
CA PHE A 819 9.28 -30.89 -15.80
C PHE A 819 10.05 -31.82 -16.75
N SER A 820 10.72 -32.87 -16.26
CA SER A 820 11.50 -33.81 -17.11
C SER A 820 10.65 -34.83 -17.87
N VAL A 821 9.49 -35.25 -17.34
CA VAL A 821 8.65 -36.31 -17.93
C VAL A 821 7.47 -35.77 -18.74
N GLN A 822 7.07 -34.51 -18.54
CA GLN A 822 5.87 -33.94 -19.16
C GLN A 822 6.23 -32.69 -19.97
N HIS A 823 5.90 -32.68 -21.26
CA HIS A 823 6.36 -31.65 -22.20
C HIS A 823 5.24 -30.84 -22.88
N SER A 824 3.97 -31.07 -22.53
CA SER A 824 2.83 -30.31 -23.07
C SER A 824 2.54 -29.08 -22.21
N GLU A 825 2.29 -27.94 -22.85
CA GLU A 825 2.12 -26.62 -22.19
C GLU A 825 0.98 -26.59 -21.17
N GLU A 826 -0.11 -27.33 -21.43
CA GLU A 826 -1.23 -27.53 -20.49
C GLU A 826 -0.84 -28.31 -19.22
N LYS A 827 0.16 -29.21 -19.32
CA LYS A 827 0.77 -29.87 -18.16
C LYS A 827 1.80 -28.97 -17.51
N ASP A 828 2.64 -28.25 -18.27
CA ASP A 828 3.56 -27.26 -17.71
C ASP A 828 2.80 -26.19 -16.89
N ARG A 829 1.62 -25.74 -17.33
CA ARG A 829 0.76 -24.81 -16.58
C ARG A 829 0.22 -25.38 -15.27
N LYS A 830 -0.03 -26.70 -15.21
CA LYS A 830 -0.40 -27.42 -13.98
C LYS A 830 0.80 -27.78 -13.12
N ASN A 831 1.98 -27.96 -13.73
CA ASN A 831 3.21 -28.37 -13.09
C ASN A 831 4.05 -27.18 -12.60
N PHE A 832 3.83 -25.98 -13.13
CA PHE A 832 4.44 -24.75 -12.65
C PHE A 832 4.05 -24.45 -11.20
N MET A 833 2.87 -24.92 -10.75
CA MET A 833 2.54 -24.98 -9.33
C MET A 833 3.65 -25.71 -8.53
N TRP A 834 4.16 -26.88 -8.98
CA TRP A 834 5.24 -27.59 -8.25
C TRP A 834 6.46 -26.69 -7.97
N TYR A 835 6.76 -25.78 -8.91
CA TYR A 835 7.77 -24.74 -8.74
C TYR A 835 7.33 -23.59 -7.81
N GLU A 836 6.14 -22.98 -7.99
CA GLU A 836 5.62 -21.87 -7.16
C GLU A 836 5.70 -22.18 -5.66
N MET A 837 5.40 -23.43 -5.29
CA MET A 837 5.38 -23.83 -3.90
C MET A 837 6.74 -24.25 -3.34
N TRP A 838 7.65 -24.79 -4.17
CA TRP A 838 9.05 -24.90 -3.79
C TRP A 838 9.65 -23.51 -3.54
N PHE A 839 9.30 -22.53 -4.39
CA PHE A 839 9.71 -21.13 -4.27
C PHE A 839 9.21 -20.51 -2.95
N ILE A 840 7.93 -20.67 -2.61
CA ILE A 840 7.37 -20.25 -1.30
C ILE A 840 8.09 -20.93 -0.13
N CYS A 841 8.31 -22.25 -0.16
CA CYS A 841 8.98 -22.95 0.94
C CYS A 841 10.46 -22.59 1.07
N ALA A 842 11.15 -22.27 -0.02
CA ALA A 842 12.50 -21.71 0.02
C ALA A 842 12.52 -20.32 0.68
N HIS A 843 11.49 -19.50 0.44
CA HIS A 843 11.31 -18.18 1.05
C HIS A 843 10.93 -18.23 2.55
N LEU A 844 10.44 -19.36 3.07
CA LEU A 844 10.24 -19.56 4.52
C LEU A 844 11.52 -19.86 5.30
N LEU A 845 12.59 -20.34 4.65
CA LEU A 845 13.76 -20.89 5.33
C LEU A 845 14.52 -19.97 6.32
N PRO A 846 14.58 -18.63 6.14
CA PRO A 846 15.26 -17.74 7.10
C PRO A 846 14.74 -17.83 8.55
N ILE A 847 13.49 -18.31 8.74
CA ILE A 847 12.88 -18.45 10.06
C ILE A 847 13.66 -19.40 10.99
N PHE A 848 14.42 -20.36 10.44
CA PHE A 848 15.18 -21.34 11.23
C PHE A 848 16.54 -20.83 11.73
N GLU A 849 17.03 -19.71 11.20
CA GLU A 849 18.15 -18.97 11.79
C GLU A 849 17.65 -18.08 12.93
N ARG A 850 16.52 -17.38 12.71
CA ARG A 850 15.85 -16.61 13.78
C ARG A 850 15.44 -17.49 14.97
N TYR A 851 14.81 -18.63 14.73
CA TYR A 851 14.39 -19.54 15.79
C TYR A 851 15.58 -20.07 16.61
N ARG A 852 16.73 -20.33 15.98
CA ARG A 852 17.96 -20.70 16.70
C ARG A 852 18.53 -19.54 17.51
N ALA A 853 18.56 -18.33 16.95
CA ALA A 853 18.97 -17.11 17.66
C ALA A 853 18.01 -16.66 18.78
N GLN A 854 16.86 -17.32 18.94
CA GLN A 854 15.91 -17.12 20.05
C GLN A 854 15.91 -18.28 21.07
N ASN A 855 16.72 -19.33 20.85
CA ASN A 855 16.85 -20.52 21.72
C ASN A 855 18.34 -20.82 22.03
N MET A 856 19.18 -19.79 22.02
CA MET A 856 20.59 -19.75 22.42
C MET A 856 20.78 -18.59 23.40
#